data_AF-F4Q464-F1
#
_entry.id   AF-F4Q464-F1
#
_cell.length_a   1.000
_cell.length_b   1.000
_cell.length_c   1.000
_cell.angle_alpha   90.00
_cell.angle_beta   90.00
_cell.angle_gamma   90.00
#
_symmetry.space_group_name_H-M   'P 1'
#
loop_
_entity.id
_entity.type
_entity.pdbx_description
1 polymer ?
#
loop_
_entity_poly.entity_id
_entity_poly.type
_entity_poly.pdbx_seq_one_letter_code
_entity_poly.pdbx_strand_id
1 'polypeptide(L)'
;MREIISTQPKIKPLLVDLRKDYDYQTLKRFYDELMLPNFPKEDELEPLDNWVEMFQEGLSSNFEEDYDFDTYYDYDGGGAATESGSTTNYTNNSNNSPKTKRYESSSSSSSSSSPSSGNQSPSFSGRYSTMDENHFSCDVDFHVVLALCPKELKQENQSDIMGGVVFEFYPSINCGCVTYLLVNSEYRGQGLAGMLLKEATERLMENGRQRGHLGGCNAIFLETNSSEKVNPEDDVMDPAKRHSIFHKLGIRLLDFDYIQPPLSNDSSKCKDLLLTCLITPNTPKQTLGREERYYLPSSLLKNFLMVFWDSCCSRLDYFDWRNDIDYQRMMDQIKRRERIPLLDLPWERPWTLLDIRDSHGHEDCQQLAIRFYNEVLLPNYAQNEELEPLESWLNMLENNGAMGQTLRGQQQQQQHGGHLHRNNFHLLVALRYPEDDINQQPLICGGLVFEYHGAVNCGLLTYVLVGGGPKQRAERMGRALIQRAVDILEQDAVENGHLAGCNAIFLETAQDQHKSDIIFEENADSIVEISHKHQFLEKMGWQRVDFSYIQPSLTYDKKPGRSLSLAILSTDRIRKPYLPNSLLLSFSQNFWKSESTRTGYWIDDDNDYKKMIDSLQRRKRIPLVPLTLRSRPFVLVNLAADYHADLLQSLWSALPQNHDIETLEQMQGLLAPSSYFAPTTLIQQNNSNGTNTHLVLAINYQDGSKPTIIGAVVFEYYLRSNCGIISHLFVKKSSSSLSLNVMHLNDDDGADVIVNDTLTSDSSNGGISMYRGWDIGKELLNEAVDILNKNARSRTHISGPNAIFLETPLNNQFNQNQNNQNINNNNNSSVNNLNTLFIRNQNENLNHQTNNSSSLIHNNNNSSTLTNQIDSSLNYDQSKYSQLSYNLALQQNGWLMVDIDYYQPPRGKVSKVGRPAILSVFYTSQLPTLPKDSSPIHSIVKNTTELIHNNANQGIKSTLPKPNFTISSITSDQDNHQYTRSPLIVSSLNNGLLNLNNNNNNNNEQQQSEKPQPPQQQPNEILQSQSYVPKDLIRSFLSQYWGNVYRRCRSLSPNDKQFPLVMPDPSKRRALIVGDEYYNKMVEQIKRTDKIHLLETNPKL
;
A
#
# COMPACT_ATOMS: atom_id res chain seq x y z
N MET A 1 -18.68 -36.79 8.86
CA MET A 1 -19.91 -36.00 8.63
C MET A 1 -19.88 -35.19 7.32
N ARG A 2 -18.84 -34.38 7.00
CA ARG A 2 -18.77 -33.65 5.71
C ARG A 2 -18.83 -34.57 4.47
N GLU A 3 -18.22 -35.75 4.48
CA GLU A 3 -18.32 -36.72 3.36
C GLU A 3 -19.71 -37.39 3.25
N ILE A 4 -20.49 -37.47 4.33
CA ILE A 4 -21.82 -38.11 4.33
C ILE A 4 -22.91 -37.14 3.83
N ILE A 5 -22.69 -35.83 3.99
CA ILE A 5 -23.59 -34.79 3.43
C ILE A 5 -23.31 -34.56 1.94
N SER A 6 -22.10 -34.86 1.46
CA SER A 6 -21.69 -34.66 0.06
C SER A 6 -22.33 -35.62 -0.96
N THR A 7 -23.07 -36.64 -0.52
CA THR A 7 -23.64 -37.65 -1.43
C THR A 7 -25.14 -37.48 -1.69
N GLN A 8 -25.80 -36.48 -1.09
CA GLN A 8 -27.19 -36.22 -1.44
C GLN A 8 -27.28 -35.66 -2.86
N PRO A 9 -28.11 -36.24 -3.73
CA PRO A 9 -28.26 -35.77 -5.10
C PRO A 9 -28.76 -34.32 -5.09
N LYS A 10 -28.10 -33.45 -5.86
CA LYS A 10 -28.51 -32.05 -6.01
C LYS A 10 -29.91 -32.02 -6.62
N ILE A 11 -30.91 -31.63 -5.83
CA ILE A 11 -32.30 -31.53 -6.27
C ILE A 11 -32.38 -30.39 -7.29
N LYS A 12 -32.92 -30.67 -8.47
CA LYS A 12 -33.24 -29.65 -9.48
C LYS A 12 -34.67 -29.16 -9.21
N PRO A 13 -34.87 -27.93 -8.72
CA PRO A 13 -36.21 -27.43 -8.42
C PRO A 13 -37.01 -27.17 -9.70
N LEU A 14 -38.33 -27.23 -9.58
CA LEU A 14 -39.28 -26.66 -10.54
C LEU A 14 -39.47 -25.18 -10.20
N LEU A 15 -39.14 -24.28 -11.12
CA LEU A 15 -39.31 -22.84 -10.92
C LEU A 15 -40.69 -22.41 -11.44
N VAL A 16 -41.49 -21.78 -10.57
CA VAL A 16 -42.85 -21.30 -10.89
C VAL A 16 -42.92 -19.81 -10.62
N ASP A 17 -43.44 -19.03 -11.57
CA ASP A 17 -43.65 -17.58 -11.43
C ASP A 17 -45.14 -17.28 -11.29
N LEU A 18 -45.54 -16.86 -10.09
CA LEU A 18 -46.94 -16.62 -9.75
C LEU A 18 -47.54 -15.42 -10.49
N ARG A 19 -46.74 -14.58 -11.15
CA ARG A 19 -47.28 -13.55 -12.06
C ARG A 19 -47.90 -14.17 -13.31
N LYS A 20 -47.34 -15.27 -13.81
CA LYS A 20 -47.84 -15.97 -14.99
C LYS A 20 -48.85 -17.05 -14.63
N ASP A 21 -48.59 -17.74 -13.52
CA ASP A 21 -49.34 -18.89 -13.06
C ASP A 21 -49.91 -18.61 -11.65
N TYR A 22 -50.74 -17.56 -11.52
CA TYR A 22 -51.25 -17.14 -10.22
C TYR A 22 -52.07 -18.23 -9.53
N ASP A 23 -51.63 -18.63 -8.34
CA ASP A 23 -52.35 -19.53 -7.45
C ASP A 23 -52.28 -19.00 -6.01
N TYR A 24 -53.40 -18.49 -5.53
CA TYR A 24 -53.53 -17.94 -4.18
C TYR A 24 -53.15 -18.96 -3.09
N GLN A 25 -53.46 -20.24 -3.27
CA GLN A 25 -53.11 -21.25 -2.25
C GLN A 25 -51.59 -21.46 -2.17
N THR A 26 -50.91 -21.50 -3.32
CA THR A 26 -49.45 -21.57 -3.36
C THR A 26 -48.79 -20.30 -2.80
N LEU A 27 -49.31 -19.10 -3.14
CA LEU A 27 -48.83 -17.84 -2.56
C LEU A 27 -48.96 -17.82 -1.04
N LYS A 28 -50.16 -18.15 -0.53
CA LYS A 28 -50.44 -18.21 0.91
C LYS A 28 -49.53 -19.21 1.62
N ARG A 29 -49.30 -20.38 1.03
CA ARG A 29 -48.34 -21.36 1.58
C ARG A 29 -46.92 -20.83 1.61
N PHE A 30 -46.44 -20.17 0.55
CA PHE A 30 -45.13 -19.53 0.57
C PHE A 30 -45.02 -18.48 1.69
N TYR A 31 -46.06 -17.67 1.87
CA TYR A 31 -46.13 -16.67 2.92
C TYR A 31 -46.10 -17.31 4.32
N ASP A 32 -46.99 -18.27 4.59
CA ASP A 32 -47.12 -18.92 5.90
C ASP A 32 -45.90 -19.79 6.24
N GLU A 33 -45.40 -20.58 5.28
CA GLU A 33 -44.34 -21.57 5.50
C GLU A 33 -42.93 -20.96 5.45
N LEU A 34 -42.74 -19.82 4.76
CA LEU A 34 -41.42 -19.25 4.51
C LEU A 34 -41.27 -17.78 4.89
N MET A 35 -42.22 -16.90 4.59
CA MET A 35 -42.11 -15.47 4.96
C MET A 35 -42.19 -15.29 6.47
N LEU A 36 -43.31 -15.71 7.09
CA LEU A 36 -43.55 -15.51 8.52
C LEU A 36 -42.42 -16.07 9.41
N PRO A 37 -41.86 -17.28 9.18
CA PRO A 37 -40.79 -17.79 10.02
C PRO A 37 -39.44 -17.09 9.83
N ASN A 38 -39.21 -16.40 8.70
CA ASN A 38 -37.94 -15.72 8.42
C ASN A 38 -37.97 -14.22 8.75
N PHE A 39 -39.14 -13.65 9.06
CA PHE A 39 -39.31 -12.26 9.47
C PHE A 39 -40.26 -12.19 10.67
N PRO A 40 -39.75 -12.49 11.88
CA PRO A 40 -40.59 -12.56 13.09
C PRO A 40 -41.09 -11.19 13.57
N LYS A 41 -40.49 -10.09 13.10
CA LYS A 41 -40.96 -8.73 13.39
C LYS A 41 -41.99 -8.34 12.33
N GLU A 42 -43.20 -8.03 12.76
CA GLU A 42 -44.30 -7.65 11.87
C GLU A 42 -43.95 -6.41 11.04
N ASP A 43 -43.14 -5.49 11.57
CA ASP A 43 -42.71 -4.27 10.88
C ASP A 43 -41.79 -4.51 9.66
N GLU A 44 -41.18 -5.70 9.56
CA GLU A 44 -40.33 -6.12 8.42
C GLU A 44 -41.14 -6.87 7.34
N LEU A 45 -42.41 -7.17 7.62
CA LEU A 45 -43.29 -7.95 6.76
C LEU A 45 -44.32 -7.06 6.05
N GLU A 46 -44.38 -7.20 4.73
CA GLU A 46 -45.52 -6.68 3.99
C GLU A 46 -46.73 -7.62 4.13
N PRO A 47 -47.91 -7.13 4.49
CA PRO A 47 -49.11 -7.96 4.61
C PRO A 47 -49.42 -8.73 3.33
N LEU A 48 -49.83 -10.01 3.45
CA LEU A 48 -50.22 -10.84 2.31
C LEU A 48 -51.30 -10.20 1.44
N ASP A 49 -52.23 -9.45 2.03
CA ASP A 49 -53.31 -8.76 1.30
C ASP A 49 -52.75 -7.73 0.30
N ASN A 50 -51.65 -7.04 0.64
CA ASN A 50 -50.98 -6.10 -0.26
C ASN A 50 -50.41 -6.83 -1.48
N TRP A 51 -49.83 -8.02 -1.28
CA TRP A 51 -49.32 -8.83 -2.41
C TRP A 51 -50.44 -9.30 -3.33
N VAL A 52 -51.59 -9.67 -2.76
CA VAL A 52 -52.78 -10.07 -3.53
C VAL A 52 -53.29 -8.90 -4.36
N GLU A 53 -53.31 -7.68 -3.80
CA GLU A 53 -53.68 -6.45 -4.51
C GLU A 53 -52.71 -6.17 -5.68
N MET A 54 -51.41 -6.25 -5.46
CA MET A 54 -50.39 -6.05 -6.51
C MET A 54 -50.51 -7.04 -7.68
N PHE A 55 -50.98 -8.27 -7.45
CA PHE A 55 -51.31 -9.20 -8.54
C PHE A 55 -52.59 -8.84 -9.28
N GLN A 56 -53.58 -8.25 -8.62
CA GLN A 56 -54.88 -7.89 -9.21
C GLN A 56 -54.81 -6.63 -10.08
N GLU A 57 -54.05 -5.62 -9.65
CA GLU A 57 -53.86 -4.38 -10.43
C GLU A 57 -53.32 -4.68 -11.83
N GLY A 58 -52.30 -5.55 -11.93
CA GLY A 58 -51.73 -5.96 -13.21
C GLY A 58 -52.66 -6.82 -14.11
N LEU A 59 -53.71 -7.41 -13.56
CA LEU A 59 -54.72 -8.15 -14.33
C LEU A 59 -55.81 -7.24 -14.89
N SER A 60 -56.15 -6.17 -14.17
CA SER A 60 -57.25 -5.26 -14.52
C SER A 60 -56.97 -4.42 -15.77
N SER A 61 -55.71 -4.03 -16.01
CA SER A 61 -55.33 -3.19 -17.16
C SER A 61 -55.36 -3.91 -18.52
N ASN A 62 -55.30 -5.24 -18.55
CA ASN A 62 -55.30 -6.01 -19.80
C ASN A 62 -56.69 -6.25 -20.41
N PHE A 63 -57.77 -5.84 -19.74
CA PHE A 63 -59.14 -6.10 -20.20
C PHE A 63 -59.88 -4.89 -20.79
N GLU A 64 -59.28 -3.69 -20.81
CA GLU A 64 -59.96 -2.47 -21.29
C GLU A 64 -59.63 -2.04 -22.74
N GLU A 65 -58.74 -2.73 -23.47
CA GLU A 65 -58.29 -2.27 -24.81
C GLU A 65 -59.12 -2.69 -26.05
N ASP A 66 -60.30 -3.30 -25.91
CA ASP A 66 -61.09 -3.76 -27.08
C ASP A 66 -62.55 -3.26 -27.15
N TYR A 67 -62.93 -2.21 -26.40
CA TYR A 67 -64.19 -1.50 -26.66
C TYR A 67 -63.94 -0.27 -27.53
N ASP A 68 -64.01 -0.47 -28.85
CA ASP A 68 -64.27 0.57 -29.85
C ASP A 68 -65.59 1.29 -29.50
N PHE A 69 -65.50 2.34 -28.69
CA PHE A 69 -66.59 3.29 -28.46
C PHE A 69 -66.58 4.35 -29.57
N ASP A 70 -66.78 3.90 -30.81
CA ASP A 70 -67.14 4.74 -31.95
C ASP A 70 -68.66 5.00 -31.90
N THR A 71 -69.09 5.95 -31.07
CA THR A 71 -70.43 6.55 -31.18
C THR A 71 -70.41 8.06 -30.95
N TYR A 72 -70.16 8.76 -32.04
CA TYR A 72 -71.05 9.77 -32.61
C TYR A 72 -71.78 10.70 -31.61
N TYR A 73 -71.26 11.92 -31.42
CA TYR A 73 -72.08 13.12 -31.39
C TYR A 73 -71.31 14.31 -32.00
N ASP A 74 -71.63 14.57 -33.26
CA ASP A 74 -71.59 15.93 -33.82
C ASP A 74 -72.56 16.81 -33.02
N TYR A 75 -72.06 17.90 -32.45
CA TYR A 75 -72.85 19.13 -32.36
C TYR A 75 -71.95 20.36 -32.51
N ASP A 76 -72.22 21.04 -33.61
CA ASP A 76 -71.80 22.36 -34.04
C ASP A 76 -72.23 23.45 -33.03
N GLY A 77 -71.49 24.57 -32.96
CA GLY A 77 -72.01 25.81 -32.37
C GLY A 77 -71.00 26.69 -31.63
N GLY A 78 -70.48 27.71 -32.32
CA GLY A 78 -69.74 28.81 -31.68
C GLY A 78 -70.62 29.74 -30.86
N GLY A 79 -69.99 30.69 -30.15
CA GLY A 79 -70.71 31.82 -29.56
C GLY A 79 -70.00 32.47 -28.39
N ALA A 80 -69.73 33.76 -28.55
CA ALA A 80 -69.05 34.62 -27.59
C ALA A 80 -69.96 35.14 -26.46
N ALA A 81 -69.30 35.71 -25.45
CA ALA A 81 -69.69 36.87 -24.65
C ALA A 81 -70.49 36.71 -23.33
N THR A 82 -69.92 37.40 -22.34
CA THR A 82 -70.56 38.26 -21.31
C THR A 82 -71.21 37.67 -20.04
N GLU A 83 -70.57 38.05 -18.93
CA GLU A 83 -71.10 38.75 -17.75
C GLU A 83 -71.99 38.07 -16.70
N SER A 84 -71.65 38.45 -15.47
CA SER A 84 -72.48 38.51 -14.24
C SER A 84 -72.78 37.15 -13.59
N GLY A 85 -72.69 36.97 -12.27
CA GLY A 85 -72.60 37.90 -11.15
C GLY A 85 -73.48 37.37 -10.01
N SER A 86 -73.08 37.66 -8.77
CA SER A 86 -73.89 37.56 -7.53
C SER A 86 -73.99 36.13 -6.91
N THR A 87 -73.26 35.84 -5.83
CA THR A 87 -73.48 36.14 -4.39
C THR A 87 -74.57 35.32 -3.70
N THR A 88 -74.20 34.63 -2.62
CA THR A 88 -74.69 34.77 -1.21
C THR A 88 -74.53 33.41 -0.49
N ASN A 89 -73.63 33.31 0.50
CA ASN A 89 -73.74 33.60 1.95
C ASN A 89 -74.16 32.39 2.82
N TYR A 90 -73.47 32.28 3.96
CA TYR A 90 -73.84 31.82 5.33
C TYR A 90 -72.80 30.84 5.90
N THR A 91 -71.75 31.30 6.60
CA THR A 91 -71.60 31.56 8.06
C THR A 91 -71.88 30.38 9.01
N ASN A 92 -70.83 29.93 9.73
CA ASN A 92 -70.72 29.78 11.20
C ASN A 92 -69.39 29.05 11.50
N ASN A 93 -68.36 29.66 12.09
CA ASN A 93 -68.16 30.15 13.46
C ASN A 93 -67.98 29.04 14.52
N SER A 94 -66.72 28.75 14.89
CA SER A 94 -66.35 28.40 16.28
C SER A 94 -64.85 28.58 16.54
N ASN A 95 -64.55 29.42 17.53
CA ASN A 95 -63.24 29.69 18.12
C ASN A 95 -62.63 28.47 18.83
N ASN A 96 -61.32 28.28 18.74
CA ASN A 96 -60.41 28.38 19.90
C ASN A 96 -58.92 28.32 19.49
N SER A 97 -58.15 29.20 20.14
CA SER A 97 -56.70 29.43 20.07
C SER A 97 -55.85 28.22 20.57
N PRO A 98 -54.49 28.16 20.43
CA PRO A 98 -53.57 29.26 20.71
C PRO A 98 -52.36 29.48 19.77
N LYS A 99 -52.17 30.77 19.47
CA LYS A 99 -50.91 31.55 19.42
C LYS A 99 -49.58 30.79 19.22
N THR A 100 -48.97 30.99 18.05
CA THR A 100 -47.51 31.07 17.88
C THR A 100 -47.13 32.28 17.03
N LYS A 101 -46.01 32.90 17.42
CA LYS A 101 -45.55 34.25 17.04
C LYS A 101 -45.07 34.29 15.58
N ARG A 102 -45.56 35.27 14.83
CA ARG A 102 -45.12 35.65 13.48
C ARG A 102 -43.99 36.66 13.61
N TYR A 103 -42.79 36.33 13.11
CA TYR A 103 -41.74 37.30 12.81
C TYR A 103 -41.96 37.78 11.36
N GLU A 104 -42.15 39.08 11.18
CA GLU A 104 -42.13 39.73 9.87
C GLU A 104 -40.67 39.98 9.49
N SER A 105 -40.24 39.45 8.34
CA SER A 105 -39.01 39.87 7.67
C SER A 105 -39.38 40.56 6.36
N SER A 106 -39.01 41.84 6.31
CA SER A 106 -39.14 42.75 5.17
C SER A 106 -38.21 42.34 4.03
N SER A 107 -38.78 42.01 2.86
CA SER A 107 -38.04 41.89 1.61
C SER A 107 -38.03 43.23 0.87
N SER A 108 -36.83 43.69 0.53
CA SER A 108 -36.59 44.84 -0.34
C SER A 108 -36.39 44.33 -1.77
N SER A 109 -37.30 44.71 -2.67
CA SER A 109 -37.21 44.43 -4.10
C SER A 109 -36.37 45.51 -4.78
N SER A 110 -35.30 45.10 -5.46
CA SER A 110 -34.62 45.94 -6.44
C SER A 110 -34.73 45.26 -7.81
N SER A 111 -35.47 45.91 -8.69
CA SER A 111 -35.67 45.56 -10.08
C SER A 111 -34.53 46.13 -10.92
N SER A 112 -33.88 45.29 -11.72
CA SER A 112 -33.04 45.77 -12.82
C SER A 112 -33.31 44.94 -14.08
N SER A 113 -33.65 45.68 -15.12
CA SER A 113 -33.99 45.25 -16.47
C SER A 113 -32.73 45.01 -17.30
N SER A 114 -32.68 43.88 -18.01
CA SER A 114 -31.64 43.58 -19.02
C SER A 114 -32.24 43.54 -20.44
N PRO A 115 -31.51 44.02 -21.46
CA PRO A 115 -31.94 43.99 -22.85
C PRO A 115 -31.54 42.68 -23.55
N SER A 116 -32.36 42.27 -24.51
CA SER A 116 -32.19 41.09 -25.35
C SER A 116 -31.29 41.37 -26.56
N SER A 117 -30.39 40.44 -26.86
CA SER A 117 -29.74 40.34 -28.17
C SER A 117 -29.50 38.87 -28.50
N GLY A 118 -30.14 38.41 -29.57
CA GLY A 118 -30.06 37.03 -30.05
C GLY A 118 -28.79 36.76 -30.84
N ASN A 119 -28.33 35.51 -30.75
CA ASN A 119 -27.59 34.84 -31.80
C ASN A 119 -27.82 33.33 -31.66
N GLN A 120 -28.35 32.74 -32.73
CA GLN A 120 -28.69 31.32 -32.83
C GLN A 120 -27.46 30.52 -33.25
N SER A 121 -27.13 29.50 -32.47
CA SER A 121 -26.27 28.37 -32.83
C SER A 121 -27.03 27.08 -32.48
N PRO A 122 -26.84 25.97 -33.21
CA PRO A 122 -27.72 24.81 -33.11
C PRO A 122 -27.44 24.04 -31.81
N SER A 123 -28.23 24.30 -30.77
CA SER A 123 -28.29 23.47 -29.58
C SER A 123 -29.10 22.21 -29.89
N PHE A 124 -28.52 21.05 -29.59
CA PHE A 124 -29.25 19.80 -29.44
C PHE A 124 -30.09 19.93 -28.16
N SER A 125 -31.22 20.63 -28.26
CA SER A 125 -32.19 20.74 -27.20
C SER A 125 -32.94 19.40 -27.09
N GLY A 126 -32.41 18.49 -26.27
CA GLY A 126 -33.24 17.49 -25.64
C GLY A 126 -34.34 18.24 -24.90
N ARG A 127 -35.56 18.23 -25.44
CA ARG A 127 -36.76 18.72 -24.77
C ARG A 127 -36.94 17.87 -23.53
N TYR A 128 -36.40 18.30 -22.40
CA TYR A 128 -37.00 17.99 -21.11
C TYR A 128 -38.30 18.80 -21.10
N SER A 129 -39.35 18.19 -21.63
CA SER A 129 -40.71 18.62 -21.39
C SER A 129 -40.83 18.79 -19.88
N THR A 130 -41.28 19.96 -19.42
CA THR A 130 -41.86 20.10 -18.09
C THR A 130 -42.89 18.99 -17.99
N MET A 131 -42.54 17.91 -17.29
CA MET A 131 -43.47 16.83 -17.03
C MET A 131 -44.54 17.44 -16.15
N ASP A 132 -45.71 17.67 -16.72
CA ASP A 132 -46.91 18.00 -15.96
C ASP A 132 -46.99 17.05 -14.78
N GLU A 133 -47.38 17.56 -13.61
CA GLU A 133 -47.61 16.81 -12.35
C GLU A 133 -48.76 15.78 -12.46
N ASN A 134 -49.03 15.27 -13.66
CA ASN A 134 -49.91 14.15 -13.88
C ASN A 134 -49.36 12.96 -13.11
N HIS A 135 -50.14 12.51 -12.13
CA HIS A 135 -49.96 11.29 -11.35
C HIS A 135 -49.24 10.22 -12.18
N PHE A 136 -48.01 9.90 -11.81
CA PHE A 136 -47.35 8.68 -12.28
C PHE A 136 -48.18 7.51 -11.75
N SER A 137 -49.04 6.89 -12.56
CA SER A 137 -49.53 5.56 -12.20
C SER A 137 -48.30 4.67 -12.19
N CYS A 138 -47.94 4.19 -11.01
CA CYS A 138 -46.76 3.36 -10.84
C CYS A 138 -47.15 1.95 -11.32
N ASP A 139 -47.15 1.73 -12.64
CA ASP A 139 -47.31 0.40 -13.21
C ASP A 139 -46.13 -0.47 -12.75
N VAL A 140 -46.24 -1.13 -11.60
CA VAL A 140 -45.19 -2.01 -11.08
C VAL A 140 -45.43 -3.43 -11.53
N ASP A 141 -44.44 -4.02 -12.17
CA ASP A 141 -44.49 -5.43 -12.53
C ASP A 141 -44.02 -6.27 -11.33
N PHE A 142 -44.95 -6.66 -10.44
CA PHE A 142 -44.72 -7.54 -9.29
C PHE A 142 -44.60 -9.02 -9.67
N HIS A 143 -43.61 -9.73 -9.10
CA HIS A 143 -43.34 -11.14 -9.31
C HIS A 143 -43.03 -11.88 -8.01
N VAL A 144 -43.50 -13.13 -7.92
CA VAL A 144 -43.08 -14.09 -6.90
C VAL A 144 -42.67 -15.38 -7.60
N VAL A 145 -41.37 -15.70 -7.55
CA VAL A 145 -40.82 -16.91 -8.16
C VAL A 145 -40.45 -17.92 -7.09
N LEU A 146 -41.02 -19.12 -7.17
CA LEU A 146 -40.85 -20.20 -6.22
C LEU A 146 -39.98 -21.32 -6.79
N ALA A 147 -39.11 -21.88 -5.95
CA ALA A 147 -38.41 -23.13 -6.23
C ALA A 147 -39.14 -24.29 -5.52
N LEU A 148 -39.81 -25.13 -6.30
CA LEU A 148 -40.58 -26.27 -5.80
C LEU A 148 -39.78 -27.57 -5.91
N CYS A 149 -39.81 -28.39 -4.86
CA CYS A 149 -39.25 -29.73 -4.83
C CYS A 149 -40.14 -30.66 -5.68
N PRO A 150 -39.58 -31.41 -6.65
CA PRO A 150 -40.34 -32.41 -7.38
C PRO A 150 -41.01 -33.41 -6.42
N LYS A 151 -42.25 -33.81 -6.72
CA LYS A 151 -43.06 -34.65 -5.84
C LYS A 151 -42.38 -35.98 -5.51
N GLU A 152 -41.57 -36.49 -6.42
CA GLU A 152 -40.84 -37.76 -6.29
C GLU A 152 -39.66 -37.67 -5.32
N LEU A 153 -39.18 -36.47 -5.04
CA LEU A 153 -38.02 -36.18 -4.17
C LEU A 153 -38.43 -35.58 -2.83
N LYS A 154 -39.70 -35.15 -2.69
CA LYS A 154 -40.26 -34.60 -1.47
C LYS A 154 -40.35 -35.68 -0.38
N GLN A 155 -39.79 -35.40 0.80
CA GLN A 155 -39.95 -36.27 1.96
C GLN A 155 -41.31 -36.05 2.63
N GLU A 156 -41.84 -37.08 3.29
CA GLU A 156 -43.10 -36.98 4.03
C GLU A 156 -42.95 -35.97 5.18
N ASN A 157 -43.90 -35.04 5.31
CA ASN A 157 -43.88 -33.88 6.22
C ASN A 157 -42.89 -32.74 5.87
N GLN A 158 -42.18 -32.84 4.75
CA GLN A 158 -41.33 -31.74 4.26
C GLN A 158 -42.15 -30.76 3.41
N SER A 159 -41.88 -29.46 3.51
CA SER A 159 -42.43 -28.51 2.53
C SER A 159 -41.86 -28.81 1.14
N ASP A 160 -42.71 -28.70 0.11
CA ASP A 160 -42.24 -28.68 -1.28
C ASP A 160 -41.72 -27.30 -1.69
N ILE A 161 -41.89 -26.25 -0.89
CA ILE A 161 -41.35 -24.93 -1.18
C ILE A 161 -39.91 -24.87 -0.64
N MET A 162 -38.95 -25.04 -1.55
CA MET A 162 -37.52 -25.04 -1.23
C MET A 162 -36.98 -23.63 -0.99
N GLY A 163 -37.59 -22.63 -1.62
CA GLY A 163 -37.24 -21.21 -1.52
C GLY A 163 -38.08 -20.36 -2.45
N GLY A 164 -37.92 -19.05 -2.35
CA GLY A 164 -38.59 -18.11 -3.24
C GLY A 164 -37.86 -16.78 -3.33
N VAL A 165 -38.16 -16.03 -4.39
CA VAL A 165 -37.68 -14.66 -4.60
C VAL A 165 -38.87 -13.78 -5.00
N VAL A 166 -39.01 -12.65 -4.32
CA VAL A 166 -40.02 -11.63 -4.58
C VAL A 166 -39.32 -10.42 -5.14
N PHE A 167 -39.80 -9.90 -6.26
CA PHE A 167 -39.20 -8.74 -6.90
C PHE A 167 -40.20 -7.95 -7.73
N GLU A 168 -39.84 -6.70 -7.95
CA GLU A 168 -40.63 -5.70 -8.66
C GLU A 168 -39.81 -5.17 -9.84
N PHE A 169 -40.47 -4.85 -10.94
CA PHE A 169 -39.89 -4.07 -12.02
C PHE A 169 -40.65 -2.76 -12.19
N TYR A 170 -39.89 -1.67 -12.29
CA TYR A 170 -40.36 -0.29 -12.39
C TYR A 170 -40.13 0.23 -13.82
N PRO A 171 -41.14 0.18 -14.72
CA PRO A 171 -40.99 0.50 -16.13
C PRO A 171 -40.57 1.95 -16.38
N SER A 172 -41.07 2.90 -15.58
CA SER A 172 -40.79 4.34 -15.74
C SER A 172 -39.29 4.68 -15.65
N ILE A 173 -38.51 3.86 -14.96
CA ILE A 173 -37.07 4.03 -14.73
C ILE A 173 -36.23 2.84 -15.24
N ASN A 174 -36.89 1.80 -15.74
CA ASN A 174 -36.29 0.53 -16.18
C ASN A 174 -35.35 -0.10 -15.13
N CYS A 175 -35.82 -0.20 -13.89
CA CYS A 175 -35.09 -0.78 -12.78
C CYS A 175 -35.87 -1.91 -12.12
N GLY A 176 -35.18 -2.83 -11.46
CA GLY A 176 -35.79 -3.87 -10.62
C GLY A 176 -35.41 -3.73 -9.15
N CYS A 177 -36.26 -4.19 -8.25
CA CYS A 177 -35.96 -4.32 -6.83
C CYS A 177 -36.28 -5.75 -6.39
N VAL A 178 -35.31 -6.45 -5.78
CA VAL A 178 -35.55 -7.75 -5.15
C VAL A 178 -35.76 -7.51 -3.65
N THR A 179 -37.02 -7.58 -3.24
CA THR A 179 -37.45 -7.29 -1.87
C THR A 179 -37.16 -8.47 -0.94
N TYR A 180 -37.41 -9.70 -1.40
CA TYR A 180 -37.22 -10.90 -0.58
C TYR A 180 -36.48 -12.01 -1.34
N LEU A 181 -35.46 -12.60 -0.72
CA LEU A 181 -34.76 -13.79 -1.22
C LEU A 181 -34.61 -14.82 -0.08
N LEU A 182 -35.38 -15.89 -0.16
CA LEU A 182 -35.55 -16.85 0.91
C LEU A 182 -35.23 -18.26 0.46
N VAL A 183 -34.58 -19.01 1.36
CA VAL A 183 -34.30 -20.44 1.19
C VAL A 183 -34.69 -21.15 2.48
N ASN A 184 -35.57 -22.14 2.34
CA ASN A 184 -35.97 -23.00 3.44
C ASN A 184 -34.73 -23.66 4.06
N SER A 185 -34.65 -23.63 5.40
CA SER A 185 -33.48 -24.11 6.16
C SER A 185 -33.05 -25.52 5.79
N GLU A 186 -33.99 -26.40 5.43
CA GLU A 186 -33.73 -27.79 5.06
C GLU A 186 -33.01 -27.92 3.71
N TYR A 187 -33.11 -26.91 2.86
CA TYR A 187 -32.54 -26.89 1.51
C TYR A 187 -31.36 -25.90 1.35
N ARG A 188 -30.91 -25.26 2.44
CA ARG A 188 -29.74 -24.36 2.43
C ARG A 188 -28.47 -25.11 2.03
N GLY A 189 -27.52 -24.39 1.43
CA GLY A 189 -26.25 -24.95 0.96
C GLY A 189 -26.31 -25.67 -0.41
N GLN A 190 -27.50 -25.80 -1.02
CA GLN A 190 -27.67 -26.42 -2.35
C GLN A 190 -27.51 -25.45 -3.53
N GLY A 191 -27.23 -24.17 -3.25
CA GLY A 191 -27.09 -23.12 -4.26
C GLY A 191 -28.43 -22.52 -4.76
N LEU A 192 -29.53 -22.77 -4.05
CA LEU A 192 -30.87 -22.29 -4.43
C LEU A 192 -30.97 -20.77 -4.51
N ALA A 193 -30.37 -20.03 -3.58
CA ALA A 193 -30.37 -18.56 -3.61
C ALA A 193 -29.79 -18.00 -4.92
N GLY A 194 -28.67 -18.57 -5.39
CA GLY A 194 -28.08 -18.16 -6.67
C GLY A 194 -28.92 -18.55 -7.88
N MET A 195 -29.67 -19.66 -7.81
CA MET A 195 -30.60 -20.07 -8.87
C MET A 195 -31.81 -19.14 -8.95
N LEU A 196 -32.43 -18.84 -7.80
CA LEU A 196 -33.56 -17.92 -7.69
C LEU A 196 -33.17 -16.50 -8.14
N LEU A 197 -32.02 -16.00 -7.68
CA LEU A 197 -31.54 -14.67 -8.07
C LEU A 197 -31.24 -14.59 -9.58
N LYS A 198 -30.67 -15.66 -10.16
CA LYS A 198 -30.47 -15.75 -11.61
C LYS A 198 -31.80 -15.70 -12.36
N GLU A 199 -32.79 -16.46 -11.90
CA GLU A 199 -34.13 -16.50 -12.50
C GLU A 199 -34.85 -15.15 -12.43
N ALA A 200 -34.76 -14.45 -11.29
CA ALA A 200 -35.26 -13.10 -11.12
C ALA A 200 -34.55 -12.11 -12.05
N THR A 201 -33.22 -12.20 -12.17
CA THR A 201 -32.42 -11.36 -13.08
C THR A 201 -32.85 -11.55 -14.53
N GLU A 202 -33.06 -12.80 -14.98
CA GLU A 202 -33.49 -13.08 -16.35
C GLU A 202 -34.87 -12.48 -16.65
N ARG A 203 -35.81 -12.54 -15.70
CA ARG A 203 -37.14 -11.91 -15.83
C ARG A 203 -37.09 -10.40 -15.82
N LEU A 204 -36.35 -9.79 -14.89
CA LEU A 204 -36.16 -8.34 -14.85
C LEU A 204 -35.56 -7.83 -16.17
N MET A 205 -34.57 -8.54 -16.71
CA MET A 205 -34.00 -8.22 -18.02
C MET A 205 -35.03 -8.34 -19.14
N GLU A 206 -35.88 -9.36 -19.10
CA GLU A 206 -36.93 -9.56 -20.09
C GLU A 206 -38.03 -8.49 -20.01
N ASN A 207 -38.48 -8.11 -18.82
CA ASN A 207 -39.44 -7.03 -18.62
C ASN A 207 -38.91 -5.72 -19.23
N GLY A 208 -37.63 -5.39 -19.00
CA GLY A 208 -36.98 -4.24 -19.64
C GLY A 208 -37.04 -4.32 -21.17
N ARG A 209 -36.74 -5.49 -21.76
CA ARG A 209 -36.81 -5.67 -23.22
C ARG A 209 -38.22 -5.52 -23.77
N GLN A 210 -39.23 -6.07 -23.08
CA GLN A 210 -40.63 -5.98 -23.48
C GLN A 210 -41.15 -4.54 -23.48
N ARG A 211 -40.61 -3.69 -22.60
CA ARG A 211 -40.88 -2.24 -22.56
C ARG A 211 -39.99 -1.41 -23.50
N GLY A 212 -39.24 -2.05 -24.40
CA GLY A 212 -38.42 -1.38 -25.43
C GLY A 212 -36.97 -1.07 -25.02
N HIS A 213 -36.54 -1.44 -23.81
CA HIS A 213 -35.15 -1.30 -23.39
C HIS A 213 -34.33 -2.49 -23.88
N LEU A 214 -33.72 -2.37 -25.07
CA LEU A 214 -32.99 -3.47 -25.74
C LEU A 214 -31.88 -4.10 -24.87
N GLY A 215 -31.25 -3.32 -24.00
CA GLY A 215 -30.24 -3.82 -23.04
C GLY A 215 -30.82 -4.65 -21.89
N GLY A 216 -32.14 -4.60 -21.68
CA GLY A 216 -32.82 -5.12 -20.49
C GLY A 216 -32.86 -4.09 -19.36
N CYS A 217 -33.00 -4.56 -18.12
CA CYS A 217 -33.06 -3.75 -16.91
C CYS A 217 -31.74 -2.99 -16.67
N ASN A 218 -31.83 -1.71 -16.29
CA ASN A 218 -30.67 -0.84 -16.06
C ASN A 218 -29.94 -1.17 -14.76
N ALA A 219 -30.68 -1.48 -13.68
CA ALA A 219 -30.14 -1.78 -12.36
C ALA A 219 -31.11 -2.65 -11.56
N ILE A 220 -30.57 -3.55 -10.74
CA ILE A 220 -31.34 -4.44 -9.86
C ILE A 220 -30.90 -4.19 -8.43
N PHE A 221 -31.77 -3.59 -7.64
CA PHE A 221 -31.54 -3.21 -6.25
C PHE A 221 -31.98 -4.30 -5.28
N LEU A 222 -31.33 -4.38 -4.12
CA LEU A 222 -31.73 -5.25 -3.01
C LEU A 222 -31.45 -4.57 -1.68
N GLU A 223 -32.27 -4.84 -0.69
CA GLU A 223 -32.07 -4.37 0.68
C GLU A 223 -31.44 -5.47 1.55
N THR A 224 -30.64 -5.09 2.54
CA THR A 224 -30.09 -6.03 3.53
C THR A 224 -29.80 -5.34 4.85
N ASN A 225 -29.95 -6.05 5.97
CA ASN A 225 -29.64 -5.50 7.29
C ASN A 225 -28.16 -5.10 7.39
N SER A 226 -27.88 -3.97 8.04
CA SER A 226 -26.54 -3.54 8.37
C SER A 226 -25.97 -4.40 9.50
N SER A 227 -24.78 -4.96 9.30
CA SER A 227 -24.05 -5.69 10.35
C SER A 227 -23.52 -4.78 11.46
N GLU A 228 -23.59 -3.46 11.26
CA GLU A 228 -23.23 -2.47 12.28
C GLU A 228 -24.43 -2.11 13.17
N LYS A 229 -25.66 -2.15 12.63
CA LYS A 229 -26.87 -1.70 13.32
C LYS A 229 -27.70 -2.85 13.90
N VAL A 230 -27.66 -4.03 13.28
CA VAL A 230 -28.45 -5.19 13.69
C VAL A 230 -27.54 -6.25 14.30
N ASN A 231 -27.84 -6.66 15.55
CA ASN A 231 -27.09 -7.74 16.19
C ASN A 231 -27.41 -9.09 15.53
N PRO A 232 -26.46 -10.04 15.47
CA PRO A 232 -26.69 -11.36 14.90
C PRO A 232 -27.85 -12.15 15.52
N GLU A 233 -28.18 -11.90 16.79
CA GLU A 233 -29.30 -12.51 17.53
C GLU A 233 -30.67 -11.92 17.19
N ASP A 234 -30.71 -10.70 16.65
CA ASP A 234 -31.93 -9.99 16.27
C ASP A 234 -32.34 -10.27 14.81
N ASP A 235 -31.57 -11.11 14.12
CA ASP A 235 -31.77 -11.48 12.71
C ASP A 235 -31.76 -13.03 12.54
N VAL A 236 -32.51 -13.54 11.56
CA VAL A 236 -32.55 -14.97 11.22
C VAL A 236 -31.22 -15.48 10.65
N MET A 237 -30.40 -14.56 10.15
CA MET A 237 -29.03 -14.82 9.76
C MET A 237 -28.15 -13.63 10.15
N ASP A 238 -27.02 -13.91 10.79
CA ASP A 238 -25.94 -12.96 11.01
C ASP A 238 -25.70 -12.08 9.76
N PRO A 239 -25.97 -10.76 9.83
CA PRO A 239 -25.91 -9.89 8.66
C PRO A 239 -24.55 -9.91 7.96
N ALA A 240 -23.44 -10.04 8.69
CA ALA A 240 -22.11 -10.10 8.08
C ALA A 240 -21.92 -11.38 7.23
N LYS A 241 -22.54 -12.50 7.64
CA LYS A 241 -22.58 -13.72 6.83
C LYS A 241 -23.47 -13.54 5.60
N ARG A 242 -24.61 -12.85 5.75
CA ARG A 242 -25.50 -12.52 4.63
C ARG A 242 -24.78 -11.65 3.59
N HIS A 243 -24.06 -10.60 4.02
CA HIS A 243 -23.23 -9.76 3.14
C HIS A 243 -22.19 -10.57 2.37
N SER A 244 -21.52 -11.51 3.06
CA SER A 244 -20.54 -12.41 2.45
C SER A 244 -21.15 -13.33 1.38
N ILE A 245 -22.41 -13.76 1.56
CA ILE A 245 -23.15 -14.54 0.57
C ILE A 245 -23.55 -13.65 -0.60
N PHE A 246 -24.13 -12.49 -0.34
CA PHE A 246 -24.58 -11.54 -1.36
C PHE A 246 -23.42 -11.07 -2.25
N HIS A 247 -22.28 -10.76 -1.65
CA HIS A 247 -21.07 -10.39 -2.39
C HIS A 247 -20.63 -11.46 -3.40
N LYS A 248 -20.66 -12.74 -3.00
CA LYS A 248 -20.35 -13.89 -3.89
C LYS A 248 -21.37 -14.06 -5.00
N LEU A 249 -22.61 -13.61 -4.79
CA LEU A 249 -23.67 -13.58 -5.80
C LEU A 249 -23.56 -12.37 -6.75
N GLY A 250 -22.52 -11.52 -6.59
CA GLY A 250 -22.30 -10.36 -7.44
C GLY A 250 -22.99 -9.09 -6.94
N ILE A 251 -23.53 -9.09 -5.73
CA ILE A 251 -24.17 -7.91 -5.12
C ILE A 251 -23.09 -7.02 -4.49
N ARG A 252 -23.26 -5.71 -4.56
CA ARG A 252 -22.36 -4.70 -3.98
C ARG A 252 -23.14 -3.61 -3.26
N LEU A 253 -22.55 -3.03 -2.22
CA LEU A 253 -23.16 -1.96 -1.44
C LEU A 253 -23.13 -0.63 -2.22
N LEU A 254 -24.19 0.15 -2.18
CA LEU A 254 -24.20 1.54 -2.66
C LEU A 254 -23.62 2.45 -1.55
N ASP A 255 -22.65 3.30 -1.90
CA ASP A 255 -21.94 4.17 -0.94
C ASP A 255 -22.76 5.41 -0.54
N PHE A 256 -23.89 5.23 0.18
CA PHE A 256 -24.65 6.32 0.82
C PHE A 256 -25.47 5.79 2.01
N ASP A 257 -25.89 6.69 2.92
CA ASP A 257 -26.75 6.31 4.05
C ASP A 257 -28.18 6.06 3.56
N TYR A 258 -28.52 4.81 3.29
CA TYR A 258 -29.87 4.42 2.87
C TYR A 258 -30.86 4.43 4.04
N ILE A 259 -32.07 4.89 3.77
CA ILE A 259 -33.21 4.87 4.69
C ILE A 259 -34.44 4.42 3.89
N GLN A 260 -35.10 3.38 4.36
CA GLN A 260 -36.32 2.87 3.73
C GLN A 260 -37.52 3.73 4.16
N PRO A 261 -38.45 4.07 3.23
CA PRO A 261 -39.72 4.70 3.60
C PRO A 261 -40.53 3.77 4.52
N PRO A 262 -41.53 4.29 5.26
CA PRO A 262 -42.44 3.42 6.01
C PRO A 262 -43.21 2.50 5.04
N LEU A 263 -43.48 1.27 5.47
CA LEU A 263 -44.21 0.27 4.67
C LEU A 263 -45.68 0.12 5.10
N SER A 264 -46.04 0.68 6.25
CA SER A 264 -47.40 0.67 6.82
C SER A 264 -47.64 1.95 7.62
N ASN A 265 -48.90 2.27 7.91
CA ASN A 265 -49.26 3.45 8.70
C ASN A 265 -48.74 3.40 10.15
N ASP A 266 -48.48 2.20 10.66
CA ASP A 266 -48.02 1.95 12.02
C ASP A 266 -46.49 1.78 12.12
N SER A 267 -45.79 1.61 10.99
CA SER A 267 -44.33 1.43 10.95
C SER A 267 -43.60 2.76 10.79
N SER A 268 -42.48 2.90 11.51
CA SER A 268 -41.52 3.97 11.26
C SER A 268 -40.61 3.64 10.07
N LYS A 269 -39.98 4.67 9.49
CA LYS A 269 -38.87 4.50 8.54
C LYS A 269 -37.81 3.56 9.10
N CYS A 270 -37.31 2.64 8.27
CA CYS A 270 -36.25 1.71 8.67
C CYS A 270 -34.86 2.29 8.33
N LYS A 271 -34.06 2.54 9.38
CA LYS A 271 -32.69 3.06 9.27
C LYS A 271 -31.62 1.97 9.35
N ASP A 272 -32.01 0.71 9.54
CA ASP A 272 -31.10 -0.41 9.78
C ASP A 272 -30.67 -1.14 8.50
N LEU A 273 -31.27 -0.77 7.36
CA LEU A 273 -31.01 -1.37 6.06
C LEU A 273 -29.88 -0.69 5.29
N LEU A 274 -29.26 -1.47 4.40
CA LEU A 274 -28.33 -1.06 3.38
C LEU A 274 -28.98 -1.30 2.02
N LEU A 275 -28.87 -0.34 1.10
CA LEU A 275 -29.23 -0.56 -0.30
C LEU A 275 -28.03 -1.09 -1.08
N THR A 276 -28.25 -2.16 -1.82
CA THR A 276 -27.24 -2.85 -2.61
C THR A 276 -27.68 -2.95 -4.06
N CYS A 277 -26.74 -3.24 -4.96
CA CYS A 277 -27.00 -3.43 -6.38
C CYS A 277 -26.35 -4.74 -6.85
N LEU A 278 -27.08 -5.54 -7.62
CA LEU A 278 -26.53 -6.69 -8.33
C LEU A 278 -25.72 -6.19 -9.54
N ILE A 279 -24.48 -6.66 -9.67
CA ILE A 279 -23.67 -6.40 -10.87
C ILE A 279 -24.24 -7.22 -12.03
N THR A 280 -24.61 -6.53 -13.10
CA THR A 280 -25.09 -7.11 -14.36
C THR A 280 -24.21 -6.66 -15.53
N PRO A 281 -24.37 -7.23 -16.74
CA PRO A 281 -23.67 -6.73 -17.93
C PRO A 281 -23.94 -5.24 -18.25
N ASN A 282 -25.06 -4.68 -17.77
CA ASN A 282 -25.44 -3.28 -17.97
C ASN A 282 -24.86 -2.35 -16.90
N THR A 283 -24.33 -2.90 -15.79
CA THR A 283 -23.77 -2.08 -14.71
C THR A 283 -22.50 -1.41 -15.21
N PRO A 284 -22.43 -0.07 -15.22
CA PRO A 284 -21.26 0.62 -15.74
C PRO A 284 -20.05 0.36 -14.84
N LYS A 285 -18.89 0.28 -15.48
CA LYS A 285 -17.60 0.06 -14.81
C LYS A 285 -16.56 1.05 -15.29
N GLN A 286 -15.67 1.41 -14.39
CA GLN A 286 -14.48 2.23 -14.64
C GLN A 286 -13.25 1.35 -14.39
N THR A 287 -12.37 1.30 -15.38
CA THR A 287 -11.09 0.60 -15.25
C THR A 287 -10.05 1.58 -14.72
N LEU A 288 -9.55 1.33 -13.51
CA LEU A 288 -8.49 2.10 -12.85
C LEU A 288 -7.26 1.19 -12.73
N GLY A 289 -6.31 1.35 -13.66
CA GLY A 289 -5.16 0.45 -13.76
C GLY A 289 -5.57 -0.97 -14.14
N ARG A 290 -5.43 -1.93 -13.21
CA ARG A 290 -5.84 -3.34 -13.38
C ARG A 290 -7.17 -3.68 -12.73
N GLU A 291 -7.73 -2.77 -11.93
CA GLU A 291 -8.97 -3.01 -11.20
C GLU A 291 -10.17 -2.49 -11.98
N GLU A 292 -11.24 -3.28 -12.01
CA GLU A 292 -12.54 -2.84 -12.49
C GLU A 292 -13.39 -2.43 -11.30
N ARG A 293 -13.91 -1.20 -11.33
CA ARG A 293 -14.79 -0.67 -10.30
C ARG A 293 -16.14 -0.36 -10.89
N TYR A 294 -17.17 -0.93 -10.29
CA TYR A 294 -18.54 -0.69 -10.72
C TYR A 294 -19.09 0.54 -10.00
N TYR A 295 -19.99 1.25 -10.67
CA TYR A 295 -20.70 2.39 -10.12
C TYR A 295 -22.12 2.44 -10.68
N LEU A 296 -22.98 3.27 -10.07
CA LEU A 296 -24.25 3.68 -10.67
C LEU A 296 -24.23 5.19 -10.97
N PRO A 297 -24.82 5.65 -12.08
CA PRO A 297 -25.09 7.07 -12.28
C PRO A 297 -26.02 7.58 -11.18
N SER A 298 -25.69 8.71 -10.57
CA SER A 298 -26.49 9.30 -9.49
C SER A 298 -27.91 9.66 -9.94
N SER A 299 -28.09 10.03 -11.21
CA SER A 299 -29.42 10.27 -11.80
C SER A 299 -30.30 9.01 -11.79
N LEU A 300 -29.72 7.84 -12.08
CA LEU A 300 -30.43 6.56 -12.07
C LEU A 300 -30.88 6.21 -10.64
N LEU A 301 -29.95 6.28 -9.67
CA LEU A 301 -30.27 5.99 -8.27
C LEU A 301 -31.29 6.98 -7.69
N LYS A 302 -31.16 8.28 -8.01
CA LYS A 302 -32.11 9.32 -7.60
C LYS A 302 -33.51 9.00 -8.12
N ASN A 303 -33.64 8.67 -9.41
CA ASN A 303 -34.93 8.34 -10.01
C ASN A 303 -35.52 7.07 -9.41
N PHE A 304 -34.70 6.05 -9.14
CA PHE A 304 -35.13 4.86 -8.42
C PHE A 304 -35.70 5.19 -7.04
N LEU A 305 -34.94 5.89 -6.20
CA LEU A 305 -35.41 6.25 -4.86
C LEU A 305 -36.65 7.13 -4.88
N MET A 306 -36.77 8.03 -5.87
CA MET A 306 -37.97 8.84 -6.06
C MET A 306 -39.20 7.98 -6.34
N VAL A 307 -39.11 7.04 -7.30
CA VAL A 307 -40.22 6.14 -7.64
C VAL A 307 -40.52 5.15 -6.52
N PHE A 308 -39.49 4.61 -5.88
CA PHE A 308 -39.63 3.67 -4.77
C PHE A 308 -40.31 4.31 -3.56
N TRP A 309 -39.88 5.53 -3.17
CA TRP A 309 -40.53 6.28 -2.09
C TRP A 309 -41.96 6.67 -2.46
N ASP A 310 -42.21 7.13 -3.69
CA ASP A 310 -43.57 7.47 -4.13
C ASP A 310 -44.49 6.25 -4.03
N SER A 311 -44.03 5.08 -4.50
CA SER A 311 -44.76 3.80 -4.45
C SER A 311 -45.09 3.35 -3.03
N CYS A 312 -44.16 3.49 -2.09
CA CYS A 312 -44.44 3.15 -0.69
C CYS A 312 -45.36 4.18 -0.03
N CYS A 313 -45.10 5.47 -0.21
CA CYS A 313 -45.81 6.53 0.50
C CYS A 313 -47.21 6.80 -0.06
N SER A 314 -47.46 6.56 -1.35
CA SER A 314 -48.79 6.69 -1.95
C SER A 314 -49.80 5.71 -1.37
N ARG A 315 -49.34 4.54 -0.90
CA ARG A 315 -50.16 3.53 -0.23
C ARG A 315 -50.54 3.89 1.22
N LEU A 316 -49.86 4.90 1.78
CA LEU A 316 -49.99 5.31 3.19
C LEU A 316 -50.61 6.70 3.36
N ASP A 317 -51.19 7.27 2.30
CA ASP A 317 -51.67 8.66 2.27
C ASP A 317 -50.58 9.69 2.69
N TYR A 318 -49.30 9.34 2.52
CA TYR A 318 -48.17 10.15 2.96
C TYR A 318 -47.62 11.02 1.81
N PHE A 319 -48.38 12.03 1.39
CA PHE A 319 -48.10 12.80 0.17
C PHE A 319 -46.90 13.76 0.25
N ASP A 320 -46.47 14.16 1.45
CA ASP A 320 -45.38 15.13 1.64
C ASP A 320 -43.99 14.48 1.83
N TRP A 321 -43.85 13.22 1.40
CA TRP A 321 -42.62 12.45 1.54
C TRP A 321 -41.40 13.11 0.88
N ARG A 322 -41.61 13.95 -0.14
CA ARG A 322 -40.53 14.72 -0.78
C ARG A 322 -39.90 15.72 0.18
N ASN A 323 -40.63 16.25 1.15
CA ASN A 323 -40.09 17.13 2.20
C ASN A 323 -39.65 16.34 3.44
N ASP A 324 -39.76 15.01 3.43
CA ASP A 324 -39.23 14.17 4.50
C ASP A 324 -37.71 14.37 4.62
N ILE A 325 -37.26 14.49 5.87
CA ILE A 325 -35.87 14.69 6.20
C ILE A 325 -34.95 13.62 5.63
N ASP A 326 -35.31 12.36 5.87
CA ASP A 326 -34.43 11.23 5.61
C ASP A 326 -34.31 11.06 4.09
N TYR A 327 -35.41 11.30 3.37
CA TYR A 327 -35.40 11.42 1.92
C TYR A 327 -34.48 12.55 1.43
N GLN A 328 -34.64 13.77 1.94
CA GLN A 328 -33.81 14.91 1.52
C GLN A 328 -32.32 14.68 1.81
N ARG A 329 -32.00 14.06 2.94
CA ARG A 329 -30.62 13.68 3.31
C ARG A 329 -30.03 12.65 2.34
N MET A 330 -30.79 11.63 1.94
CA MET A 330 -30.35 10.70 0.91
C MET A 330 -30.13 11.42 -0.43
N MET A 331 -31.07 12.29 -0.82
CA MET A 331 -30.97 13.05 -2.06
C MET A 331 -29.77 13.99 -2.07
N ASP A 332 -29.46 14.64 -0.95
CA ASP A 332 -28.28 15.50 -0.79
C ASP A 332 -26.98 14.72 -1.00
N GLN A 333 -26.83 13.57 -0.34
CA GLN A 333 -25.66 12.69 -0.53
C GLN A 333 -25.49 12.24 -1.99
N ILE A 334 -26.59 11.91 -2.67
CA ILE A 334 -26.56 11.45 -4.07
C ILE A 334 -26.27 12.60 -5.03
N LYS A 335 -26.86 13.79 -4.82
CA LYS A 335 -26.65 14.97 -5.68
C LYS A 335 -25.21 15.49 -5.65
N ARG A 336 -24.51 15.30 -4.54
CA ARG A 336 -23.10 15.69 -4.37
C ARG A 336 -22.11 14.89 -5.22
N ARG A 337 -22.56 13.86 -5.94
CA ARG A 337 -21.71 12.99 -6.76
C ARG A 337 -22.40 12.72 -8.09
N GLU A 338 -21.64 12.57 -9.17
CA GLU A 338 -22.19 12.11 -10.46
C GLU A 338 -22.31 10.57 -10.50
N ARG A 339 -21.41 9.88 -9.79
CA ARG A 339 -21.28 8.42 -9.77
C ARG A 339 -21.29 7.92 -8.34
N ILE A 340 -22.13 6.94 -8.05
CA ILE A 340 -22.22 6.26 -6.76
C ILE A 340 -21.41 4.96 -6.83
N PRO A 341 -20.28 4.84 -6.11
CA PRO A 341 -19.48 3.63 -6.12
C PRO A 341 -20.26 2.40 -5.62
N LEU A 342 -20.03 1.25 -6.26
CA LEU A 342 -20.47 -0.06 -5.78
C LEU A 342 -19.34 -0.71 -4.98
N LEU A 343 -19.50 -0.76 -3.66
CA LEU A 343 -18.47 -1.14 -2.72
C LEU A 343 -18.35 -2.65 -2.53
N ASP A 344 -17.10 -3.09 -2.43
CA ASP A 344 -16.72 -4.43 -2.00
C ASP A 344 -16.83 -4.57 -0.46
N LEU A 345 -16.69 -5.79 0.06
CA LEU A 345 -16.68 -6.05 1.50
C LEU A 345 -15.45 -5.44 2.20
N PRO A 346 -15.54 -5.12 3.50
CA PRO A 346 -16.75 -5.19 4.34
C PRO A 346 -17.70 -4.00 4.08
N TRP A 347 -19.00 -4.22 4.26
CA TRP A 347 -20.05 -3.23 4.09
C TRP A 347 -20.32 -2.39 5.35
N GLU A 348 -19.31 -2.26 6.20
CA GLU A 348 -19.34 -1.45 7.41
C GLU A 348 -18.72 -0.08 7.10
N ARG A 349 -19.57 0.90 6.75
CA ARG A 349 -19.14 2.28 6.48
C ARG A 349 -20.10 3.29 7.11
N PRO A 350 -19.82 3.76 8.33
CA PRO A 350 -20.58 4.83 8.96
C PRO A 350 -20.18 6.22 8.46
N TRP A 351 -19.69 6.34 7.22
CA TRP A 351 -19.33 7.61 6.61
C TRP A 351 -19.43 7.59 5.08
N THR A 352 -19.76 8.76 4.54
CA THR A 352 -19.79 9.08 3.11
C THR A 352 -18.56 9.92 2.75
N LEU A 353 -17.84 9.56 1.68
CA LEU A 353 -16.66 10.31 1.21
C LEU A 353 -17.03 11.38 0.17
N LEU A 354 -16.75 12.65 0.45
CA LEU A 354 -17.10 13.77 -0.41
C LEU A 354 -15.84 14.50 -0.90
N ASP A 355 -15.64 14.57 -2.21
CA ASP A 355 -14.62 15.48 -2.77
C ASP A 355 -15.26 16.87 -2.94
N ILE A 356 -14.72 17.85 -2.21
CA ILE A 356 -15.19 19.23 -2.23
C ILE A 356 -14.96 19.87 -3.60
N ARG A 357 -13.94 19.44 -4.36
CA ARG A 357 -13.68 19.96 -5.70
C ARG A 357 -14.83 19.63 -6.65
N ASP A 358 -15.19 18.35 -6.79
CA ASP A 358 -16.19 17.91 -7.78
C ASP A 358 -17.62 18.40 -7.48
N SER A 359 -17.85 18.92 -6.27
CA SER A 359 -19.16 19.39 -5.80
C SER A 359 -19.44 20.88 -6.10
N HIS A 360 -18.78 21.44 -7.13
CA HIS A 360 -18.83 22.86 -7.46
C HIS A 360 -20.26 23.43 -7.56
N GLY A 361 -20.50 24.58 -6.91
CA GLY A 361 -21.76 25.34 -7.00
C GLY A 361 -22.59 25.38 -5.70
N HIS A 362 -22.24 24.59 -4.69
CA HIS A 362 -22.87 24.65 -3.37
C HIS A 362 -22.07 25.55 -2.43
N GLU A 363 -22.69 26.59 -1.87
CA GLU A 363 -22.13 27.40 -0.77
C GLU A 363 -21.70 26.50 0.42
N ASP A 364 -22.37 25.37 0.59
CA ASP A 364 -22.08 24.36 1.61
C ASP A 364 -20.68 23.74 1.49
N CYS A 365 -20.12 23.64 0.28
CA CYS A 365 -18.80 23.04 0.06
C CYS A 365 -17.68 23.92 0.60
N GLN A 366 -17.79 25.25 0.41
CA GLN A 366 -16.86 26.21 0.99
C GLN A 366 -16.94 26.18 2.52
N GLN A 367 -18.17 26.15 3.06
CA GLN A 367 -18.38 26.03 4.51
C GLN A 367 -17.81 24.73 5.06
N LEU A 368 -17.93 23.61 4.34
CA LEU A 368 -17.37 22.34 4.75
C LEU A 368 -15.83 22.36 4.76
N ALA A 369 -15.20 23.03 3.80
CA ALA A 369 -13.75 23.23 3.80
C ALA A 369 -13.29 24.08 5.00
N ILE A 370 -14.00 25.18 5.29
CA ILE A 370 -13.76 26.05 6.46
C ILE A 370 -13.92 25.25 7.76
N ARG A 371 -14.98 24.45 7.89
CA ARG A 371 -15.22 23.59 9.04
C ARG A 371 -14.14 22.53 9.19
N PHE A 372 -13.79 21.83 8.11
CA PHE A 372 -12.69 20.86 8.15
C PHE A 372 -11.39 21.50 8.64
N TYR A 373 -11.05 22.69 8.12
CA TYR A 373 -9.86 23.42 8.53
C TYR A 373 -9.88 23.77 10.03
N ASN A 374 -10.98 24.37 10.50
CA ASN A 374 -11.07 24.87 11.89
C ASN A 374 -11.33 23.78 12.93
N GLU A 375 -12.20 22.80 12.62
CA GLU A 375 -12.65 21.77 13.54
C GLU A 375 -11.72 20.55 13.55
N VAL A 376 -11.01 20.28 12.45
CA VAL A 376 -10.22 19.04 12.29
C VAL A 376 -8.74 19.31 12.09
N LEU A 377 -8.38 20.13 11.11
CA LEU A 377 -6.97 20.37 10.78
C LEU A 377 -6.27 21.18 11.88
N LEU A 378 -6.78 22.37 12.21
CA LEU A 378 -6.12 23.29 13.15
C LEU A 378 -5.87 22.67 14.53
N PRO A 379 -6.80 21.92 15.16
CA PRO A 379 -6.54 21.28 16.45
C PRO A 379 -5.45 20.21 16.42
N ASN A 380 -5.27 19.53 15.28
CA ASN A 380 -4.27 18.47 15.11
C ASN A 380 -2.85 19.02 14.84
N TYR A 381 -2.72 20.28 14.41
CA TYR A 381 -1.44 20.91 14.07
C TYR A 381 -1.25 22.27 14.74
N ALA A 382 -1.94 22.55 15.85
CA ALA A 382 -1.97 23.87 16.50
C ALA A 382 -0.60 24.43 16.91
N GLN A 383 0.43 23.59 17.01
CA GLN A 383 1.80 23.96 17.36
C GLN A 383 2.75 24.00 16.15
N ASN A 384 2.30 23.59 14.96
CA ASN A 384 3.18 23.39 13.82
C ASN A 384 3.11 24.55 12.84
N GLU A 385 4.28 25.03 12.46
CA GLU A 385 4.46 25.93 11.32
C GLU A 385 4.07 25.25 9.98
N GLU A 386 3.64 24.00 9.98
CA GLU A 386 3.42 23.15 8.79
C GLU A 386 2.02 23.29 8.16
N LEU A 387 1.17 24.19 8.66
CA LEU A 387 -0.13 24.46 8.04
C LEU A 387 -0.08 25.60 7.03
N GLU A 388 -0.69 25.33 5.87
CA GLU A 388 -1.08 26.36 4.90
C GLU A 388 -2.22 27.23 5.44
N PRO A 389 -2.28 28.52 5.09
CA PRO A 389 -3.41 29.38 5.43
C PRO A 389 -4.71 28.90 4.76
N LEU A 390 -5.84 29.02 5.46
CA LEU A 390 -7.17 28.67 4.94
C LEU A 390 -7.48 29.43 3.64
N GLU A 391 -7.08 30.69 3.53
CA GLU A 391 -7.26 31.50 2.32
C GLU A 391 -6.55 30.88 1.12
N SER A 392 -5.40 30.22 1.31
CA SER A 392 -4.71 29.49 0.25
C SER A 392 -5.58 28.35 -0.29
N TRP A 393 -6.19 27.57 0.61
CA TRP A 393 -7.07 26.44 0.24
C TRP A 393 -8.31 26.93 -0.50
N LEU A 394 -8.97 27.98 0.01
CA LEU A 394 -10.15 28.55 -0.64
C LEU A 394 -9.82 29.07 -2.03
N ASN A 395 -8.69 29.79 -2.20
CA ASN A 395 -8.23 30.24 -3.51
C ASN A 395 -7.94 29.07 -4.46
N MET A 396 -7.39 27.96 -3.98
CA MET A 396 -7.13 26.78 -4.80
C MET A 396 -8.41 26.06 -5.23
N LEU A 397 -9.42 26.00 -4.35
CA LEU A 397 -10.73 25.42 -4.66
C LEU A 397 -11.52 26.30 -5.65
N GLU A 398 -11.49 27.63 -5.49
CA GLU A 398 -12.22 28.58 -6.33
C GLU A 398 -11.68 28.68 -7.76
N ASN A 399 -10.35 28.66 -7.94
CA ASN A 399 -9.71 28.82 -9.24
C ASN A 399 -9.96 27.67 -10.23
N ASN A 400 -10.62 26.59 -9.78
CA ASN A 400 -10.97 25.43 -10.60
C ASN A 400 -12.33 25.53 -11.30
N GLY A 401 -13.19 26.48 -10.90
CA GLY A 401 -14.52 26.67 -11.50
C GLY A 401 -14.47 27.20 -12.94
N ALA A 402 -14.91 26.38 -13.90
CA ALA A 402 -14.89 26.68 -15.34
C ALA A 402 -15.70 27.92 -15.78
N MET A 403 -16.56 28.49 -14.91
CA MET A 403 -17.48 29.57 -15.26
C MET A 403 -16.86 30.98 -15.33
N GLY A 404 -15.64 31.18 -14.82
CA GLY A 404 -14.97 32.50 -14.89
C GLY A 404 -14.40 32.86 -16.27
N GLN A 405 -14.33 31.92 -17.22
CA GLN A 405 -13.60 32.11 -18.47
C GLN A 405 -14.42 32.76 -19.60
N THR A 406 -15.75 32.71 -19.57
CA THR A 406 -16.58 33.20 -20.68
C THR A 406 -16.67 34.72 -20.81
N LEU A 407 -16.36 35.50 -19.76
CA LEU A 407 -16.49 36.97 -19.81
C LEU A 407 -15.16 37.75 -19.77
N ARG A 408 -14.03 37.12 -19.40
CA ARG A 408 -12.69 37.77 -19.43
C ARG A 408 -11.79 37.34 -20.60
N GLY A 409 -12.19 36.35 -21.39
CA GLY A 409 -11.33 35.67 -22.36
C GLY A 409 -11.06 36.37 -23.70
N GLN A 410 -11.78 37.42 -24.10
CA GLN A 410 -11.64 37.97 -25.47
C GLN A 410 -10.61 39.10 -25.67
N GLN A 411 -10.07 39.72 -24.61
CA GLN A 411 -9.14 40.85 -24.81
C GLN A 411 -7.67 40.61 -24.39
N GLN A 412 -7.32 39.47 -23.78
CA GLN A 412 -5.93 39.22 -23.34
C GLN A 412 -5.25 37.97 -23.93
N GLN A 413 -5.93 37.20 -24.79
CA GLN A 413 -5.39 35.92 -25.30
C GLN A 413 -4.30 36.02 -26.39
N GLN A 414 -3.87 37.20 -26.82
CA GLN A 414 -2.94 37.30 -27.96
C GLN A 414 -1.45 37.47 -27.63
N GLN A 415 -1.00 37.64 -26.37
CA GLN A 415 0.43 37.94 -26.18
C GLN A 415 1.29 37.03 -25.30
N HIS A 416 0.80 36.28 -24.31
CA HIS A 416 1.66 35.31 -23.60
C HIS A 416 0.96 33.95 -23.45
N GLY A 417 1.36 32.99 -24.31
CA GLY A 417 0.90 31.60 -24.32
C GLY A 417 1.37 30.75 -23.13
N GLY A 418 1.37 31.32 -21.92
CA GLY A 418 1.53 30.56 -20.69
C GLY A 418 0.18 29.95 -20.35
N HIS A 419 -0.02 28.67 -20.69
CA HIS A 419 -1.08 27.87 -20.10
C HIS A 419 -0.88 27.90 -18.58
N LEU A 420 -1.63 28.75 -17.87
CA LEU A 420 -1.69 28.70 -16.41
C LEU A 420 -2.21 27.30 -16.06
N HIS A 421 -1.33 26.48 -15.51
CA HIS A 421 -1.66 25.15 -15.04
C HIS A 421 -2.75 25.30 -13.99
N ARG A 422 -3.91 24.66 -14.22
CA ARG A 422 -4.92 24.55 -13.17
C ARG A 422 -4.31 23.73 -12.05
N ASN A 423 -4.29 24.29 -10.85
CA ASN A 423 -3.88 23.55 -9.67
C ASN A 423 -5.01 22.59 -9.33
N ASN A 424 -4.79 21.30 -9.57
CA ASN A 424 -5.75 20.25 -9.25
C ASN A 424 -5.65 19.92 -7.75
N PHE A 425 -6.09 20.87 -6.91
CA PHE A 425 -6.20 20.71 -5.47
C PHE A 425 -7.54 20.08 -5.10
N HIS A 426 -7.49 19.09 -4.21
CA HIS A 426 -8.66 18.36 -3.72
C HIS A 426 -8.68 18.32 -2.19
N LEU A 427 -9.90 18.39 -1.64
CA LEU A 427 -10.17 18.12 -0.23
C LEU A 427 -11.28 17.06 -0.17
N LEU A 428 -10.88 15.84 0.19
CA LEU A 428 -11.77 14.71 0.36
C LEU A 428 -12.14 14.58 1.85
N VAL A 429 -13.42 14.66 2.17
CA VAL A 429 -13.92 14.66 3.55
C VAL A 429 -14.77 13.42 3.82
N ALA A 430 -14.58 12.77 4.97
CA ALA A 430 -15.44 11.70 5.44
C ALA A 430 -16.53 12.27 6.36
N LEU A 431 -17.78 12.14 5.95
CA LEU A 431 -18.94 12.71 6.65
C LEU A 431 -19.79 11.63 7.29
N ARG A 432 -20.17 11.82 8.55
CA ARG A 432 -21.23 11.05 9.21
C ARG A 432 -22.38 11.99 9.52
N TYR A 433 -23.58 11.57 9.18
CA TYR A 433 -24.77 12.36 9.47
C TYR A 433 -25.45 11.83 10.74
N PRO A 434 -25.76 12.70 11.72
CA PRO A 434 -26.39 12.28 12.99
C PRO A 434 -27.79 11.69 12.74
N GLU A 435 -28.22 10.75 13.58
CA GLU A 435 -29.48 10.02 13.36
C GLU A 435 -30.73 10.81 13.80
N ASP A 436 -30.56 11.77 14.72
CA ASP A 436 -31.65 12.34 15.52
C ASP A 436 -32.01 13.81 15.20
N ASP A 437 -31.21 14.54 14.40
CA ASP A 437 -31.46 15.97 14.18
C ASP A 437 -31.14 16.44 12.76
N ILE A 438 -32.17 16.99 12.13
CA ILE A 438 -32.22 17.56 10.78
C ILE A 438 -31.31 18.76 10.61
N ASN A 439 -31.29 19.60 11.64
CA ASN A 439 -30.63 20.89 11.58
C ASN A 439 -29.14 20.75 11.93
N GLN A 440 -28.72 19.55 12.35
CA GLN A 440 -27.32 19.27 12.59
C GLN A 440 -26.62 19.02 11.27
N GLN A 441 -25.62 19.86 11.02
CA GLN A 441 -24.72 19.65 9.91
C GLN A 441 -24.00 18.31 10.05
N PRO A 442 -23.57 17.68 8.94
CA PRO A 442 -22.80 16.46 9.01
C PRO A 442 -21.55 16.63 9.89
N LEU A 443 -21.27 15.60 10.67
CA LEU A 443 -20.06 15.46 11.47
C LEU A 443 -18.92 15.09 10.55
N ILE A 444 -17.83 15.85 10.63
CA ILE A 444 -16.60 15.57 9.90
C ILE A 444 -15.85 14.51 10.68
N CYS A 445 -15.81 13.29 10.15
CA CYS A 445 -15.11 12.18 10.79
C CYS A 445 -13.66 12.07 10.34
N GLY A 446 -13.23 12.78 9.31
CA GLY A 446 -11.87 12.73 8.81
C GLY A 446 -11.77 13.41 7.45
N GLY A 447 -10.56 13.47 6.90
CA GLY A 447 -10.35 13.99 5.56
C GLY A 447 -8.92 13.81 5.07
N LEU A 448 -8.77 14.04 3.77
CA LEU A 448 -7.56 13.87 3.01
C LEU A 448 -7.40 15.03 2.04
N VAL A 449 -6.27 15.72 2.12
CA VAL A 449 -5.87 16.76 1.18
C VAL A 449 -4.84 16.19 0.22
N PHE A 450 -5.04 16.47 -1.07
CA PHE A 450 -4.11 16.02 -2.09
C PHE A 450 -4.16 16.91 -3.33
N GLU A 451 -3.08 16.87 -4.10
CA GLU A 451 -2.88 17.66 -5.30
C GLU A 451 -2.40 16.79 -6.46
N TYR A 452 -2.85 17.11 -7.68
CA TYR A 452 -2.30 16.56 -8.92
C TYR A 452 -1.42 17.59 -9.64
N HIS A 453 -0.16 17.21 -9.90
CA HIS A 453 0.82 18.03 -10.62
C HIS A 453 0.92 17.60 -12.08
N GLY A 454 0.07 18.17 -12.94
CA GLY A 454 -0.02 17.80 -14.36
C GLY A 454 1.26 17.95 -15.18
N ALA A 455 2.15 18.88 -14.82
CA ALA A 455 3.43 19.07 -15.53
C ALA A 455 4.38 17.86 -15.40
N VAL A 456 4.26 17.08 -14.33
CA VAL A 456 5.08 15.88 -14.06
C VAL A 456 4.25 14.60 -13.98
N ASN A 457 2.93 14.74 -14.08
CA ASN A 457 1.94 13.68 -13.94
C ASN A 457 2.12 12.88 -12.63
N CYS A 458 2.19 13.59 -11.51
CA CYS A 458 2.34 12.99 -10.17
C CYS A 458 1.27 13.52 -9.23
N GLY A 459 0.82 12.69 -8.29
CA GLY A 459 -0.02 13.11 -7.15
C GLY A 459 0.80 13.32 -5.88
N LEU A 460 0.33 14.20 -5.00
CA LEU A 460 0.89 14.43 -3.67
C LEU A 460 -0.25 14.42 -2.63
N LEU A 461 -0.15 13.58 -1.61
CA LEU A 461 -1.01 13.56 -0.44
C LEU A 461 -0.26 14.22 0.72
N THR A 462 -0.90 15.14 1.44
CA THR A 462 -0.26 15.91 2.53
C THR A 462 -0.91 15.63 3.87
N TYR A 463 -2.20 15.94 4.02
CA TYR A 463 -2.89 15.85 5.31
C TYR A 463 -3.83 14.64 5.32
N VAL A 464 -3.51 13.57 6.08
CA VAL A 464 -4.37 12.37 6.21
C VAL A 464 -4.89 12.23 7.64
N LEU A 465 -6.11 12.72 7.87
CA LEU A 465 -6.74 12.78 9.18
C LEU A 465 -7.93 11.84 9.26
N VAL A 466 -8.00 11.01 10.28
CA VAL A 466 -9.08 10.03 10.47
C VAL A 466 -9.58 10.04 11.89
N GLY A 467 -10.88 9.97 12.06
CA GLY A 467 -11.55 9.83 13.34
C GLY A 467 -11.18 8.51 13.98
N GLY A 468 -10.94 8.57 15.29
CA GLY A 468 -10.92 7.41 16.16
C GLY A 468 -12.24 6.64 16.13
N GLY A 469 -12.27 5.57 16.91
CA GLY A 469 -13.47 4.76 17.11
C GLY A 469 -13.14 3.29 17.30
N PRO A 470 -14.08 2.53 17.87
CA PRO A 470 -13.87 1.12 18.15
C PRO A 470 -13.58 0.32 16.88
N LYS A 471 -12.94 -0.86 17.03
CA LYS A 471 -12.78 -1.87 15.97
C LYS A 471 -12.04 -1.38 14.71
N GLN A 472 -10.87 -0.75 14.85
CA GLN A 472 -10.00 -0.35 13.72
C GLN A 472 -10.68 0.60 12.71
N ARG A 473 -11.67 1.38 13.16
CA ARG A 473 -12.42 2.32 12.31
C ARG A 473 -11.49 3.30 11.56
N ALA A 474 -10.52 3.87 12.28
CA ALA A 474 -9.53 4.78 11.73
C ALA A 474 -8.74 4.21 10.54
N GLU A 475 -8.28 2.95 10.62
CA GLU A 475 -7.55 2.31 9.51
C GLU A 475 -8.44 2.06 8.30
N ARG A 476 -9.70 1.67 8.52
CA ARG A 476 -10.66 1.48 7.44
C ARG A 476 -10.99 2.79 6.75
N MET A 477 -11.19 3.86 7.52
CA MET A 477 -11.40 5.21 6.98
C MET A 477 -10.18 5.71 6.21
N GLY A 478 -8.98 5.59 6.79
CA GLY A 478 -7.74 5.99 6.13
C GLY A 478 -7.52 5.22 4.82
N ARG A 479 -7.83 3.92 4.81
CA ARG A 479 -7.79 3.10 3.59
C ARG A 479 -8.78 3.62 2.54
N ALA A 480 -10.02 3.91 2.95
CA ALA A 480 -11.05 4.40 2.04
C ALA A 480 -10.72 5.79 1.47
N LEU A 481 -10.23 6.71 2.31
CA LEU A 481 -9.77 8.04 1.90
C LEU A 481 -8.61 7.95 0.91
N ILE A 482 -7.54 7.24 1.26
CA ILE A 482 -6.36 7.08 0.39
C ILE A 482 -6.76 6.42 -0.92
N GLN A 483 -7.55 5.36 -0.88
CA GLN A 483 -7.96 4.66 -2.08
C GLN A 483 -8.79 5.56 -3.01
N ARG A 484 -9.69 6.36 -2.45
CA ARG A 484 -10.49 7.30 -3.23
C ARG A 484 -9.65 8.45 -3.80
N ALA A 485 -8.69 8.99 -3.05
CA ALA A 485 -7.76 10.00 -3.55
C ALA A 485 -6.90 9.46 -4.70
N VAL A 486 -6.41 8.21 -4.60
CA VAL A 486 -5.68 7.55 -5.70
C VAL A 486 -6.55 7.46 -6.95
N ASP A 487 -7.83 7.11 -6.84
CA ASP A 487 -8.73 7.05 -7.99
C ASP A 487 -8.91 8.42 -8.66
N ILE A 488 -9.08 9.46 -7.84
CA ILE A 488 -9.26 10.83 -8.31
C ILE A 488 -7.99 11.31 -9.02
N LEU A 489 -6.80 11.04 -8.46
CA LEU A 489 -5.51 11.35 -9.08
C LEU A 489 -5.29 10.59 -10.40
N GLU A 490 -5.69 9.32 -10.49
CA GLU A 490 -5.62 8.57 -11.75
C GLU A 490 -6.60 9.13 -12.80
N GLN A 491 -7.79 9.55 -12.39
CA GLN A 491 -8.77 10.21 -13.26
C GLN A 491 -8.25 11.56 -13.77
N ASP A 492 -7.73 12.39 -12.88
CA ASP A 492 -7.08 13.67 -13.19
C ASP A 492 -5.96 13.49 -14.21
N ALA A 493 -5.14 12.44 -14.06
CA ALA A 493 -4.10 12.11 -15.02
C ALA A 493 -4.67 11.79 -16.40
N VAL A 494 -5.72 10.98 -16.48
CA VAL A 494 -6.40 10.62 -17.74
C VAL A 494 -6.99 11.86 -18.41
N GLU A 495 -7.63 12.75 -17.65
CA GLU A 495 -8.19 14.02 -18.14
C GLU A 495 -7.13 14.99 -18.67
N ASN A 496 -5.91 14.94 -18.11
CA ASN A 496 -4.75 15.68 -18.60
C ASN A 496 -4.03 14.98 -19.78
N GLY A 497 -4.61 13.92 -20.36
CA GLY A 497 -4.08 13.20 -21.52
C GLY A 497 -3.11 12.07 -21.18
N HIS A 498 -2.89 11.79 -19.89
CA HIS A 498 -2.09 10.64 -19.44
C HIS A 498 -2.99 9.42 -19.28
N LEU A 499 -3.32 8.77 -20.40
CA LEU A 499 -4.21 7.58 -20.44
C LEU A 499 -3.71 6.42 -19.57
N ALA A 500 -2.40 6.36 -19.36
CA ALA A 500 -1.76 5.42 -18.47
C ALA A 500 -1.65 5.98 -17.05
N GLY A 501 -2.53 6.88 -16.61
CA GLY A 501 -2.65 7.36 -15.24
C GLY A 501 -1.44 8.09 -14.64
N CYS A 502 -1.40 8.23 -13.32
CA CYS A 502 -0.32 8.91 -12.59
C CYS A 502 1.04 8.17 -12.71
N ASN A 503 2.14 8.90 -12.90
CA ASN A 503 3.49 8.34 -12.89
C ASN A 503 3.91 7.86 -11.50
N ALA A 504 3.57 8.66 -10.48
CA ALA A 504 3.84 8.39 -9.08
C ALA A 504 2.83 9.13 -8.19
N ILE A 505 2.53 8.56 -7.03
CA ILE A 505 1.73 9.21 -6.00
C ILE A 505 2.58 9.24 -4.73
N PHE A 506 2.88 10.44 -4.28
CA PHE A 506 3.68 10.71 -3.10
C PHE A 506 2.79 11.01 -1.89
N LEU A 507 3.31 10.78 -0.70
CA LEU A 507 2.69 11.10 0.58
C LEU A 507 3.74 11.71 1.50
N GLU A 508 3.45 12.85 2.11
CA GLU A 508 4.27 13.39 3.19
C GLU A 508 3.98 12.64 4.49
N THR A 509 5.02 12.25 5.23
CA THR A 509 4.91 11.58 6.54
C THR A 509 5.95 12.15 7.49
N ALA A 510 5.74 12.12 8.82
CA ALA A 510 6.78 12.59 9.75
C ALA A 510 8.05 11.69 9.73
N GLN A 511 9.21 12.31 9.99
CA GLN A 511 10.50 11.61 10.10
C GLN A 511 10.68 10.88 11.43
N ASP A 512 10.17 11.42 12.54
CA ASP A 512 10.49 10.97 13.89
C ASP A 512 9.42 10.05 14.50
N GLN A 513 9.76 8.77 14.65
CA GLN A 513 8.93 7.76 15.34
C GLN A 513 8.84 7.97 16.85
N HIS A 514 9.67 8.84 17.45
CA HIS A 514 9.77 8.93 18.90
C HIS A 514 8.52 9.50 19.59
N LYS A 515 7.57 10.08 18.83
CA LYS A 515 6.23 10.45 19.32
C LYS A 515 5.11 9.52 18.82
N SER A 516 5.36 8.59 17.91
CA SER A 516 4.29 7.84 17.22
C SER A 516 3.77 6.61 17.98
N ASP A 517 4.46 6.18 19.04
CA ASP A 517 3.97 5.14 19.96
C ASP A 517 3.12 5.74 21.09
N ILE A 518 2.67 7.01 20.96
CA ILE A 518 1.56 7.50 21.77
C ILE A 518 0.44 6.48 21.58
N ILE A 519 0.21 5.72 22.64
CA ILE A 519 -0.86 4.75 22.72
C ILE A 519 -2.08 5.54 22.31
N PHE A 520 -2.70 5.15 21.20
CA PHE A 520 -4.02 5.63 20.82
C PHE A 520 -4.94 5.17 21.95
N GLU A 521 -4.98 5.92 23.05
CA GLU A 521 -5.96 5.73 24.09
C GLU A 521 -7.30 5.83 23.38
N GLU A 522 -8.17 4.87 23.67
CA GLU A 522 -9.46 4.67 23.03
C GLU A 522 -10.47 5.80 23.36
N ASN A 523 -10.04 7.06 23.41
CA ASN A 523 -10.94 8.18 23.29
C ASN A 523 -11.53 8.14 21.87
N ALA A 524 -12.69 7.49 21.80
CA ALA A 524 -13.36 7.01 20.60
C ALA A 524 -13.63 8.09 19.54
N ASP A 525 -13.54 9.38 19.90
CA ASP A 525 -13.92 10.48 19.03
C ASP A 525 -12.76 11.42 18.63
N SER A 526 -11.53 11.17 19.09
CA SER A 526 -10.40 12.02 18.67
C SER A 526 -10.01 11.75 17.21
N ILE A 527 -9.96 12.79 16.38
CA ILE A 527 -9.40 12.69 15.03
C ILE A 527 -7.89 12.75 15.13
N VAL A 528 -7.22 11.84 14.42
CA VAL A 528 -5.79 11.61 14.49
C VAL A 528 -5.18 11.55 13.10
N GLU A 529 -3.93 11.95 12.99
CA GLU A 529 -3.19 11.88 11.74
C GLU A 529 -2.64 10.44 11.53
N ILE A 530 -3.19 9.72 10.54
CA ILE A 530 -2.84 8.32 10.27
C ILE A 530 -1.57 8.17 9.43
N SER A 531 -1.08 9.26 8.82
CA SER A 531 0.19 9.27 8.07
C SER A 531 1.37 8.81 8.95
N HIS A 532 1.29 9.03 10.26
CA HIS A 532 2.30 8.60 11.24
C HIS A 532 2.28 7.09 11.52
N LYS A 533 1.23 6.38 11.14
CA LYS A 533 1.10 4.93 11.34
C LYS A 533 1.81 4.17 10.22
N HIS A 534 3.15 4.17 10.26
CA HIS A 534 4.00 3.59 9.21
C HIS A 534 3.64 2.13 8.88
N GLN A 535 3.29 1.30 9.88
CA GLN A 535 2.86 -0.08 9.63
C GLN A 535 1.57 -0.19 8.80
N PHE A 536 0.62 0.72 9.00
CA PHE A 536 -0.61 0.78 8.21
C PHE A 536 -0.30 1.17 6.76
N LEU A 537 0.54 2.19 6.57
CA LEU A 537 0.97 2.63 5.24
C LEU A 537 1.79 1.54 4.50
N GLU A 538 2.68 0.82 5.19
CA GLU A 538 3.41 -0.31 4.60
C GLU A 538 2.46 -1.42 4.13
N LYS A 539 1.43 -1.77 4.92
CA LYS A 539 0.37 -2.73 4.52
C LYS A 539 -0.42 -2.24 3.30
N MET A 540 -0.50 -0.93 3.10
CA MET A 540 -1.09 -0.28 1.93
C MET A 540 -0.12 -0.18 0.73
N GLY A 541 1.13 -0.67 0.87
CA GLY A 541 2.12 -0.68 -0.21
C GLY A 541 2.96 0.59 -0.34
N TRP A 542 2.89 1.50 0.65
CA TRP A 542 3.74 2.68 0.69
C TRP A 542 5.17 2.33 1.10
N GLN A 543 6.14 3.00 0.48
CA GLN A 543 7.56 2.87 0.81
C GLN A 543 8.17 4.26 0.96
N ARG A 544 9.12 4.43 1.87
CA ARG A 544 9.83 5.70 2.02
C ARG A 544 10.84 5.87 0.88
N VAL A 545 10.93 7.08 0.35
CA VAL A 545 11.95 7.48 -0.63
C VAL A 545 13.22 7.88 0.15
N ASP A 546 14.33 7.19 -0.08
CA ASP A 546 15.56 7.34 0.75
C ASP A 546 16.37 8.60 0.42
N PHE A 547 15.86 9.77 0.81
CA PHE A 547 16.57 11.05 0.74
C PHE A 547 16.11 12.03 1.82
N SER A 548 16.91 13.06 2.08
CA SER A 548 16.56 14.16 2.97
C SER A 548 15.56 15.09 2.28
N TYR A 549 14.28 14.74 2.38
CA TYR A 549 13.18 15.55 1.88
C TYR A 549 13.09 16.88 2.65
N ILE A 550 12.78 17.96 1.92
CA ILE A 550 12.55 19.28 2.48
C ILE A 550 11.29 19.83 1.80
N GLN A 551 10.27 20.09 2.62
CA GLN A 551 9.03 20.71 2.18
C GLN A 551 9.30 22.20 1.90
N PRO A 552 8.82 22.76 0.77
CA PRO A 552 8.89 24.20 0.51
C PRO A 552 8.17 24.98 1.60
N SER A 553 8.49 26.26 1.74
CA SER A 553 7.75 27.09 2.69
C SER A 553 6.30 27.28 2.23
N LEU A 554 5.36 26.99 3.12
CA LEU A 554 3.91 27.11 2.89
C LEU A 554 3.40 28.55 3.07
N THR A 555 4.24 29.45 3.56
CA THR A 555 3.97 30.90 3.66
C THR A 555 5.27 31.68 3.44
N TYR A 556 5.19 32.97 3.14
CA TYR A 556 6.37 33.79 2.86
C TYR A 556 7.34 33.90 4.06
N ASP A 557 6.79 33.90 5.27
CA ASP A 557 7.44 34.17 6.54
C ASP A 557 7.97 32.92 7.25
N LYS A 558 7.55 31.73 6.82
CA LYS A 558 8.01 30.46 7.38
C LYS A 558 9.27 29.95 6.66
N LYS A 559 9.98 29.04 7.34
CA LYS A 559 11.14 28.34 6.77
C LYS A 559 10.70 27.02 6.15
N PRO A 560 11.45 26.49 5.17
CA PRO A 560 11.23 25.14 4.64
C PRO A 560 11.19 24.07 5.75
N GLY A 561 10.21 23.17 5.66
CA GLY A 561 9.98 22.10 6.63
C GLY A 561 10.98 20.96 6.47
N ARG A 562 11.62 20.53 7.57
CA ARG A 562 12.64 19.45 7.58
C ARG A 562 12.23 18.20 8.36
N SER A 563 11.08 18.27 9.03
CA SER A 563 10.45 17.24 9.88
C SER A 563 9.77 16.13 9.08
N LEU A 564 9.53 16.35 7.78
CA LEU A 564 8.78 15.44 6.92
C LEU A 564 9.71 14.56 6.08
N SER A 565 9.22 13.38 5.72
CA SER A 565 9.78 12.46 4.76
C SER A 565 8.78 12.22 3.65
N LEU A 566 9.29 11.80 2.49
CA LEU A 566 8.45 11.50 1.34
C LEU A 566 8.28 9.98 1.21
N ALA A 567 7.04 9.52 1.21
CA ALA A 567 6.65 8.17 0.88
C ALA A 567 6.09 8.12 -0.55
N ILE A 568 6.12 6.93 -1.16
CA ILE A 568 5.57 6.68 -2.49
C ILE A 568 4.73 5.42 -2.48
N LEU A 569 3.57 5.48 -3.14
CA LEU A 569 2.73 4.31 -3.35
C LEU A 569 3.34 3.42 -4.44
N SER A 570 3.61 2.17 -4.09
CA SER A 570 4.17 1.22 -5.05
C SER A 570 3.13 0.76 -6.06
N THR A 571 3.11 1.36 -7.25
CA THR A 571 2.28 0.91 -8.37
C THR A 571 3.05 -0.03 -9.29
N ASP A 572 2.35 -0.79 -10.14
CA ASP A 572 2.98 -1.63 -11.18
C ASP A 572 3.90 -0.84 -12.13
N ARG A 573 3.73 0.49 -12.20
CA ARG A 573 4.53 1.40 -13.04
C ARG A 573 5.90 1.68 -12.44
N ILE A 574 6.01 1.63 -11.11
CA ILE A 574 7.26 1.84 -10.39
C ILE A 574 7.88 0.48 -10.11
N ARG A 575 8.87 0.09 -10.91
CA ARG A 575 9.60 -1.16 -10.70
C ARG A 575 10.39 -1.09 -9.39
N LYS A 576 9.94 -1.82 -8.37
CA LYS A 576 10.72 -2.05 -7.14
C LYS A 576 12.09 -2.63 -7.49
N PRO A 577 13.17 -2.24 -6.79
CA PRO A 577 13.19 -1.48 -5.53
C PRO A 577 13.64 -0.01 -5.65
N TYR A 578 13.54 0.63 -6.83
CA TYR A 578 14.06 1.99 -7.03
C TYR A 578 13.09 2.92 -7.75
N LEU A 579 13.11 4.20 -7.36
CA LEU A 579 12.47 5.28 -8.10
C LEU A 579 13.46 5.89 -9.12
N PRO A 580 13.04 6.14 -10.37
CA PRO A 580 13.85 6.90 -11.32
C PRO A 580 14.13 8.31 -10.78
N ASN A 581 15.40 8.68 -10.63
CA ASN A 581 15.75 9.99 -10.08
C ASN A 581 15.21 11.15 -10.94
N SER A 582 15.15 10.98 -12.27
CA SER A 582 14.60 12.00 -13.16
C SER A 582 13.14 12.36 -12.84
N LEU A 583 12.33 11.37 -12.42
CA LEU A 583 10.94 11.60 -12.02
C LEU A 583 10.88 12.38 -10.71
N LEU A 584 11.61 11.93 -9.69
CA LEU A 584 11.64 12.60 -8.38
C LEU A 584 12.21 14.01 -8.48
N LEU A 585 13.29 14.20 -9.23
CA LEU A 585 13.90 15.51 -9.45
C LEU A 585 12.91 16.47 -10.13
N SER A 586 12.24 16.01 -11.21
CA SER A 586 11.25 16.83 -11.91
C SER A 586 10.07 17.17 -10.99
N PHE A 587 9.59 16.21 -10.21
CA PHE A 587 8.53 16.42 -9.23
C PHE A 587 8.95 17.44 -8.17
N SER A 588 10.08 17.25 -7.48
CA SER A 588 10.54 18.16 -6.43
C SER A 588 10.77 19.58 -6.95
N GLN A 589 11.31 19.74 -8.17
CA GLN A 589 11.48 21.05 -8.79
C GLN A 589 10.13 21.70 -9.14
N ASN A 590 9.18 20.92 -9.69
CA ASN A 590 7.87 21.42 -10.04
C ASN A 590 7.04 21.80 -8.81
N PHE A 591 7.04 20.94 -7.78
CA PHE A 591 6.38 21.19 -6.51
C PHE A 591 6.91 22.46 -5.86
N TRP A 592 8.22 22.57 -5.65
CA TRP A 592 8.81 23.78 -5.07
C TRP A 592 8.54 25.04 -5.89
N LYS A 593 8.55 24.95 -7.24
CA LYS A 593 8.23 26.08 -8.10
C LYS A 593 6.77 26.51 -7.96
N SER A 594 5.85 25.55 -7.92
CA SER A 594 4.41 25.79 -7.72
C SER A 594 4.19 26.50 -6.38
N GLU A 595 4.76 25.95 -5.32
CA GLU A 595 4.66 26.45 -3.96
C GLU A 595 5.27 27.84 -3.79
N SER A 596 6.47 28.05 -4.34
CA SER A 596 7.15 29.34 -4.32
C SER A 596 6.35 30.41 -5.07
N THR A 597 5.70 30.04 -6.18
CA THR A 597 4.83 30.96 -6.93
C THR A 597 3.58 31.31 -6.11
N ARG A 598 3.01 30.33 -5.39
CA ARG A 598 1.82 30.50 -4.55
C ARG A 598 2.09 31.39 -3.33
N THR A 599 3.25 31.22 -2.70
CA THR A 599 3.60 31.92 -1.45
C THR A 599 4.42 33.20 -1.67
N GLY A 600 4.91 33.43 -2.88
CA GLY A 600 5.85 34.53 -3.20
C GLY A 600 7.27 34.28 -2.69
N TYR A 601 7.61 33.03 -2.37
CA TYR A 601 8.91 32.63 -1.86
C TYR A 601 9.96 32.53 -2.99
N TRP A 602 11.22 32.90 -2.72
CA TRP A 602 12.30 32.91 -3.72
C TRP A 602 13.15 31.63 -3.65
N ILE A 603 12.81 30.65 -4.50
CA ILE A 603 13.45 29.33 -4.56
C ILE A 603 14.97 29.37 -4.84
N ASP A 604 15.42 30.31 -5.68
CA ASP A 604 16.80 30.34 -6.19
C ASP A 604 17.83 30.73 -5.13
N ASP A 605 17.41 31.30 -4.00
CA ASP A 605 18.30 31.68 -2.90
C ASP A 605 18.27 30.71 -1.72
N ASP A 606 17.32 29.77 -1.71
CA ASP A 606 17.16 28.86 -0.59
C ASP A 606 18.24 27.76 -0.57
N ASN A 607 18.99 27.73 0.53
CA ASN A 607 20.10 26.79 0.70
C ASN A 607 19.62 25.35 0.92
N ASP A 608 18.44 25.14 1.48
CA ASP A 608 17.90 23.83 1.77
C ASP A 608 17.41 23.16 0.48
N TYR A 609 16.69 23.89 -0.37
CA TYR A 609 16.33 23.50 -1.72
C TYR A 609 17.57 23.08 -2.52
N LYS A 610 18.60 23.93 -2.57
CA LYS A 610 19.85 23.63 -3.29
C LYS A 610 20.51 22.34 -2.79
N LYS A 611 20.54 22.11 -1.47
CA LYS A 611 21.07 20.87 -0.88
C LYS A 611 20.23 19.65 -1.25
N MET A 612 18.91 19.75 -1.19
CA MET A 612 18.00 18.67 -1.57
C MET A 612 18.19 18.30 -3.04
N ILE A 613 18.19 19.29 -3.93
CA ILE A 613 18.37 19.10 -5.37
C ILE A 613 19.77 18.55 -5.71
N ASP A 614 20.84 19.05 -5.09
CA ASP A 614 22.20 18.52 -5.25
C ASP A 614 22.28 17.05 -4.81
N SER A 615 21.69 16.71 -3.66
CA SER A 615 21.61 15.31 -3.17
C SER A 615 20.86 14.39 -4.15
N LEU A 616 19.79 14.88 -4.77
CA LEU A 616 19.03 14.14 -5.79
C LEU A 616 19.83 14.00 -7.09
N GLN A 617 20.41 15.09 -7.62
CA GLN A 617 21.21 15.08 -8.85
C GLN A 617 22.42 14.14 -8.77
N ARG A 618 22.93 13.91 -7.55
CA ARG A 618 24.03 12.96 -7.31
C ARG A 618 23.64 11.49 -7.39
N ARG A 619 22.38 11.14 -7.64
CA ARG A 619 21.95 9.74 -7.72
C ARG A 619 21.20 9.49 -9.02
N LYS A 620 21.46 8.37 -9.67
CA LYS A 620 20.68 7.96 -10.85
C LYS A 620 19.38 7.26 -10.45
N ARG A 621 19.38 6.61 -9.28
CA ARG A 621 18.26 5.84 -8.73
C ARG A 621 18.14 6.11 -7.24
N ILE A 622 16.91 6.28 -6.77
CA ILE A 622 16.64 6.49 -5.34
C ILE A 622 16.08 5.19 -4.75
N PRO A 623 16.74 4.60 -3.73
CA PRO A 623 16.21 3.43 -3.06
C PRO A 623 14.85 3.69 -2.44
N LEU A 624 13.97 2.69 -2.51
CA LEU A 624 12.73 2.63 -1.75
C LEU A 624 12.95 1.74 -0.53
N VAL A 625 12.76 2.29 0.67
CA VAL A 625 12.98 1.59 1.95
C VAL A 625 11.67 1.44 2.72
N PRO A 626 11.55 0.44 3.61
CA PRO A 626 10.40 0.35 4.52
C PRO A 626 10.23 1.65 5.34
N LEU A 627 9.00 2.08 5.57
CA LEU A 627 8.68 3.26 6.39
C LEU A 627 9.07 3.05 7.87
N THR A 628 9.02 1.82 8.34
CA THR A 628 9.43 1.42 9.70
C THR A 628 10.93 1.55 9.94
N LEU A 629 11.74 1.56 8.88
CA LEU A 629 13.18 1.78 9.00
C LEU A 629 13.42 3.21 9.46
N ARG A 630 14.17 3.44 10.55
CA ARG A 630 14.52 4.79 11.00
C ARG A 630 15.17 5.60 9.87
N SER A 631 14.94 6.90 9.84
CA SER A 631 15.59 7.78 8.86
C SER A 631 17.09 7.79 9.11
N ARG A 632 17.88 7.52 8.07
CA ARG A 632 19.33 7.59 8.16
C ARG A 632 19.73 9.07 8.14
N PRO A 633 20.59 9.55 9.05
CA PRO A 633 21.10 10.92 9.00
C PRO A 633 22.17 11.12 7.91
N PHE A 634 22.32 10.15 7.00
CA PHE A 634 23.29 10.12 5.92
C PHE A 634 22.74 9.31 4.75
N VAL A 635 23.40 9.49 3.62
CA VAL A 635 23.06 8.89 2.33
C VAL A 635 24.15 7.91 1.94
N LEU A 636 23.77 6.77 1.38
CA LEU A 636 24.72 5.84 0.76
C LEU A 636 24.82 6.11 -0.74
N VAL A 637 26.03 6.36 -1.24
CA VAL A 637 26.31 6.62 -2.67
C VAL A 637 27.32 5.60 -3.19
N ASN A 638 26.91 4.79 -4.17
CA ASN A 638 27.78 3.84 -4.85
C ASN A 638 28.45 4.50 -6.06
N LEU A 639 29.72 4.90 -5.93
CA LEU A 639 30.45 5.63 -6.97
C LEU A 639 30.66 4.83 -8.28
N ALA A 640 30.47 3.51 -8.26
CA ALA A 640 30.50 2.72 -9.50
C ALA A 640 29.18 2.84 -10.30
N ALA A 641 28.08 3.16 -9.64
CA ALA A 641 26.79 3.42 -10.27
C ALA A 641 26.57 4.92 -10.54
N ASP A 642 26.99 5.75 -9.60
CA ASP A 642 26.80 7.20 -9.54
C ASP A 642 28.15 7.89 -9.32
N TYR A 643 28.95 7.99 -10.39
CA TYR A 643 30.32 8.50 -10.27
C TYR A 643 30.37 10.01 -10.02
N HIS A 644 31.08 10.39 -8.96
CA HIS A 644 31.29 11.78 -8.52
C HIS A 644 32.78 12.04 -8.27
N ALA A 645 33.41 12.77 -9.18
CA ALA A 645 34.84 13.05 -9.12
C ALA A 645 35.22 13.89 -7.88
N ASP A 646 34.36 14.83 -7.49
CA ASP A 646 34.53 15.69 -6.31
C ASP A 646 34.44 14.90 -4.99
N LEU A 647 33.49 13.97 -4.88
CA LEU A 647 33.37 13.09 -3.70
C LEU A 647 34.57 12.14 -3.58
N LEU A 648 35.01 11.55 -4.70
CA LEU A 648 36.20 10.71 -4.72
C LEU A 648 37.45 11.50 -4.32
N GLN A 649 37.63 12.71 -4.87
CA GLN A 649 38.73 13.60 -4.51
C GLN A 649 38.67 13.99 -3.03
N SER A 650 37.47 14.27 -2.49
CA SER A 650 37.27 14.63 -1.09
C SER A 650 37.59 13.47 -0.15
N LEU A 651 37.20 12.22 -0.50
CA LEU A 651 37.61 11.04 0.25
C LEU A 651 39.14 10.89 0.19
N TRP A 652 39.70 10.93 -1.01
CA TRP A 652 41.13 10.72 -1.24
C TRP A 652 42.00 11.69 -0.46
N SER A 653 41.63 12.97 -0.47
CA SER A 653 42.35 14.02 0.25
C SER A 653 42.24 13.89 1.77
N ALA A 654 41.29 13.10 2.29
CA ALA A 654 41.08 12.90 3.71
C ALA A 654 41.57 11.54 4.23
N LEU A 655 41.94 10.62 3.34
CA LEU A 655 42.56 9.35 3.71
C LEU A 655 44.00 9.57 4.22
N PRO A 656 44.50 8.72 5.15
CA PRO A 656 45.88 8.82 5.65
C PRO A 656 46.91 8.70 4.51
N GLN A 657 48.01 9.45 4.49
CA GLN A 657 48.99 9.42 3.37
C GLN A 657 49.59 8.02 3.08
N ASN A 658 49.50 7.08 4.03
CA ASN A 658 50.06 5.73 3.95
C ASN A 658 49.01 4.62 3.74
N HIS A 659 47.90 4.89 3.06
CA HIS A 659 46.90 3.85 2.75
C HIS A 659 47.32 2.99 1.55
N ASP A 660 46.99 1.69 1.58
CA ASP A 660 47.26 0.74 0.47
C ASP A 660 46.03 0.57 -0.43
N ILE A 661 45.50 1.70 -0.91
CA ILE A 661 44.42 1.73 -1.91
C ILE A 661 45.06 2.06 -3.27
N GLU A 662 44.43 1.62 -4.35
CA GLU A 662 44.73 2.06 -5.71
C GLU A 662 44.82 3.59 -5.79
N THR A 663 45.78 4.12 -6.55
CA THR A 663 45.96 5.58 -6.71
C THR A 663 44.68 6.25 -7.21
N LEU A 664 44.52 7.54 -6.93
CA LEU A 664 43.36 8.31 -7.38
C LEU A 664 43.03 8.08 -8.87
N GLU A 665 44.02 8.21 -9.76
CA GLU A 665 43.84 7.97 -11.21
C GLU A 665 43.34 6.55 -11.53
N GLN A 666 43.84 5.54 -10.79
CA GLN A 666 43.37 4.16 -10.93
C GLN A 666 41.95 3.99 -10.43
N MET A 667 41.60 4.55 -9.27
CA MET A 667 40.24 4.52 -8.73
C MET A 667 39.26 5.23 -9.67
N GLN A 668 39.66 6.37 -10.23
CA GLN A 668 38.88 7.06 -11.28
C GLN A 668 38.69 6.15 -12.49
N GLY A 669 39.72 5.48 -12.98
CA GLY A 669 39.62 4.53 -14.09
C GLY A 669 38.75 3.29 -13.79
N LEU A 670 38.72 2.83 -12.54
CA LEU A 670 37.91 1.68 -12.11
C LEU A 670 36.43 2.02 -11.88
N LEU A 671 36.14 3.24 -11.42
CA LEU A 671 34.77 3.68 -11.08
C LEU A 671 34.09 4.48 -12.20
N ALA A 672 34.85 5.16 -13.08
CA ALA A 672 34.27 5.98 -14.13
C ALA A 672 33.45 5.10 -15.10
N PRO A 673 32.20 5.46 -15.41
CA PRO A 673 31.41 4.76 -16.41
C PRO A 673 32.13 4.79 -17.75
N SER A 674 32.19 3.65 -18.43
CA SER A 674 32.79 3.52 -19.76
C SER A 674 32.19 4.45 -20.82
N SER A 675 31.05 5.10 -20.52
CA SER A 675 30.39 6.08 -21.38
C SER A 675 30.94 7.51 -21.30
N TYR A 676 31.76 7.85 -20.29
CA TYR A 676 32.28 9.22 -20.13
C TYR A 676 33.60 9.49 -20.87
N PHE A 677 34.31 8.44 -21.26
CA PHE A 677 35.49 8.56 -22.11
C PHE A 677 35.08 8.30 -23.56
N ALA A 678 35.41 9.24 -24.45
CA ALA A 678 35.07 9.27 -25.88
C ALA A 678 35.19 7.90 -26.58
N PRO A 679 34.40 7.63 -27.65
CA PRO A 679 34.37 6.37 -28.39
C PRO A 679 35.69 6.17 -29.14
N THR A 680 36.74 5.82 -28.40
CA THR A 680 38.03 5.41 -28.92
C THR A 680 38.00 3.89 -28.89
N THR A 681 37.89 3.31 -30.09
CA THR A 681 37.55 1.91 -30.44
C THR A 681 38.49 0.82 -29.89
N LEU A 682 39.34 1.09 -28.90
CA LEU A 682 40.36 0.15 -28.41
C LEU A 682 40.36 -0.12 -26.89
N ILE A 683 39.57 0.60 -26.07
CA ILE A 683 39.59 0.39 -24.61
C ILE A 683 38.46 -0.53 -24.10
N GLN A 684 37.38 -0.73 -24.88
CA GLN A 684 36.27 -1.60 -24.45
C GLN A 684 36.63 -3.10 -24.34
N GLN A 685 37.73 -3.57 -24.94
CA GLN A 685 38.17 -4.97 -24.80
C GLN A 685 38.98 -5.29 -23.54
N ASN A 686 39.43 -4.28 -22.78
CA ASN A 686 40.32 -4.50 -21.63
C ASN A 686 39.63 -4.63 -20.27
N ASN A 687 38.30 -4.48 -20.19
CA ASN A 687 37.52 -4.95 -19.02
C ASN A 687 37.13 -6.44 -19.11
N SER A 688 37.92 -7.23 -19.85
CA SER A 688 37.82 -8.70 -19.89
C SER A 688 38.22 -9.41 -18.58
N ASN A 689 38.65 -8.65 -17.57
CA ASN A 689 39.10 -9.18 -16.27
C ASN A 689 37.94 -9.67 -15.38
N GLY A 690 36.69 -9.36 -15.75
CA GLY A 690 35.50 -9.89 -15.09
C GLY A 690 35.33 -9.43 -13.63
N THR A 691 35.97 -8.32 -13.24
CA THR A 691 35.78 -7.70 -11.92
C THR A 691 34.98 -6.42 -12.01
N ASN A 692 34.13 -6.18 -11.00
CA ASN A 692 33.48 -4.90 -10.77
C ASN A 692 33.98 -4.33 -9.46
N THR A 693 34.73 -3.24 -9.49
CA THR A 693 35.12 -2.50 -8.30
C THR A 693 34.01 -1.53 -7.92
N HIS A 694 33.68 -1.47 -6.64
CA HIS A 694 32.67 -0.62 -6.05
C HIS A 694 33.25 0.17 -4.89
N LEU A 695 32.81 1.41 -4.77
CA LEU A 695 33.11 2.28 -3.64
C LEU A 695 31.79 2.89 -3.18
N VAL A 696 31.32 2.50 -1.99
CA VAL A 696 30.12 3.07 -1.38
C VAL A 696 30.54 4.05 -0.30
N LEU A 697 29.99 5.26 -0.37
CA LEU A 697 30.23 6.34 0.58
C LEU A 697 28.99 6.56 1.44
N ALA A 698 29.18 6.73 2.74
CA ALA A 698 28.18 7.31 3.63
C ALA A 698 28.43 8.82 3.72
N ILE A 699 27.44 9.62 3.31
CA ILE A 699 27.57 11.08 3.13
C ILE A 699 26.50 11.79 3.96
N ASN A 700 26.92 12.72 4.81
CA ASN A 700 26.05 13.64 5.53
C ASN A 700 25.99 15.01 4.81
N TYR A 701 24.78 15.54 4.65
CA TYR A 701 24.52 16.86 4.05
C TYR A 701 24.15 17.96 5.08
N GLN A 702 24.07 17.62 6.37
CA GLN A 702 23.49 18.53 7.37
C GLN A 702 24.41 19.69 7.82
N ASP A 703 25.74 19.53 7.80
CA ASP A 703 26.67 20.46 8.49
C ASP A 703 27.23 21.62 7.61
N GLY A 704 26.71 21.84 6.38
CA GLY A 704 27.19 22.94 5.52
C GLY A 704 26.75 22.84 4.05
N SER A 705 27.30 23.69 3.17
CA SER A 705 27.08 23.65 1.71
C SER A 705 27.84 22.52 1.01
N LYS A 706 28.75 21.81 1.70
CA LYS A 706 29.56 20.73 1.12
C LYS A 706 29.22 19.38 1.76
N PRO A 707 29.03 18.32 0.96
CA PRO A 707 28.81 16.97 1.46
C PRO A 707 29.99 16.52 2.33
N THR A 708 29.69 16.01 3.51
CA THR A 708 30.70 15.46 4.43
C THR A 708 30.65 13.95 4.39
N ILE A 709 31.71 13.33 3.91
CA ILE A 709 31.86 11.87 3.99
C ILE A 709 32.05 11.49 5.46
N ILE A 710 31.28 10.51 5.93
CA ILE A 710 31.35 9.99 7.30
C ILE A 710 31.85 8.54 7.32
N GLY A 711 31.77 7.83 6.20
CA GLY A 711 32.39 6.53 6.02
C GLY A 711 32.47 6.13 4.55
N ALA A 712 33.26 5.10 4.27
CA ALA A 712 33.45 4.56 2.93
C ALA A 712 33.78 3.06 2.98
N VAL A 713 33.29 2.28 2.02
CA VAL A 713 33.64 0.87 1.84
C VAL A 713 34.06 0.60 0.40
N VAL A 714 35.21 -0.05 0.22
CA VAL A 714 35.76 -0.47 -1.08
C VAL A 714 35.64 -1.97 -1.19
N PHE A 715 34.96 -2.45 -2.22
CA PHE A 715 34.77 -3.87 -2.46
C PHE A 715 34.76 -4.21 -3.96
N GLU A 716 34.98 -5.47 -4.27
CA GLU A 716 35.02 -5.96 -5.64
C GLU A 716 34.21 -7.23 -5.81
N TYR A 717 33.54 -7.37 -6.95
CA TYR A 717 32.85 -8.60 -7.35
C TYR A 717 33.60 -9.32 -8.47
N TYR A 718 33.88 -10.60 -8.29
CA TYR A 718 34.63 -11.48 -9.18
C TYR A 718 33.68 -12.42 -9.91
N LEU A 719 33.43 -12.17 -11.20
CA LEU A 719 32.42 -12.90 -11.96
C LEU A 719 32.73 -14.40 -12.15
N ARG A 720 33.99 -14.76 -12.46
CA ARG A 720 34.34 -16.16 -12.76
C ARG A 720 34.24 -17.07 -11.53
N SER A 721 34.60 -16.58 -10.36
CA SER A 721 34.44 -17.32 -9.10
C SER A 721 33.07 -17.10 -8.44
N ASN A 722 32.28 -16.13 -8.92
CA ASN A 722 31.07 -15.62 -8.26
C ASN A 722 31.35 -15.23 -6.80
N CYS A 723 32.44 -14.52 -6.50
CA CYS A 723 32.80 -14.12 -5.13
C CYS A 723 32.86 -12.60 -4.98
N GLY A 724 32.60 -12.10 -3.78
CA GLY A 724 32.88 -10.71 -3.40
C GLY A 724 34.11 -10.61 -2.51
N ILE A 725 34.82 -9.47 -2.53
CA ILE A 725 35.83 -9.13 -1.53
C ILE A 725 35.62 -7.69 -1.06
N ILE A 726 35.52 -7.47 0.24
CA ILE A 726 35.52 -6.16 0.89
C ILE A 726 36.93 -5.91 1.39
N SER A 727 37.59 -4.91 0.83
CA SER A 727 39.01 -4.66 1.09
C SER A 727 39.26 -3.58 2.12
N HIS A 728 38.41 -2.55 2.13
CA HIS A 728 38.58 -1.42 3.02
C HIS A 728 37.24 -0.93 3.53
N LEU A 729 37.19 -0.61 4.83
CA LEU A 729 36.08 0.03 5.51
C LEU A 729 36.65 1.18 6.34
N PHE A 730 36.39 2.39 5.89
CA PHE A 730 36.82 3.63 6.53
C PHE A 730 35.63 4.24 7.25
N VAL A 731 35.83 4.65 8.50
CA VAL A 731 34.86 5.49 9.19
C VAL A 731 35.56 6.70 9.78
N LYS A 732 34.90 7.86 9.67
CA LYS A 732 35.41 9.12 10.18
C LYS A 732 35.53 9.03 11.70
N LYS A 733 36.68 9.43 12.25
CA LYS A 733 36.85 9.50 13.71
C LYS A 733 35.95 10.61 14.24
N SER A 734 35.12 10.30 15.23
CA SER A 734 34.36 11.33 15.94
C SER A 734 35.34 12.27 16.61
N SER A 735 35.29 13.56 16.27
CA SER A 735 36.12 14.59 16.90
C SER A 735 35.71 14.88 18.36
N SER A 736 34.63 14.25 18.84
CA SER A 736 34.14 14.37 20.20
C SER A 736 34.79 13.33 21.12
N SER A 737 36.03 13.59 21.53
CA SER A 737 36.44 13.28 22.92
C SER A 737 35.97 14.39 23.86
N LEU A 738 34.74 14.89 23.66
CA LEU A 738 34.06 15.70 24.65
C LEU A 738 33.72 14.73 25.76
N SER A 739 34.54 14.72 26.82
CA SER A 739 34.14 14.24 28.13
C SER A 739 32.73 14.77 28.37
N LEU A 740 31.75 13.88 28.45
CA LEU A 740 30.44 14.19 29.01
C LEU A 740 30.70 14.63 30.46
N ASN A 741 31.01 15.91 30.65
CA ASN A 741 30.87 16.55 31.94
C ASN A 741 29.37 16.61 32.17
N VAL A 742 28.86 15.60 32.87
CA VAL A 742 27.58 15.67 33.55
C VAL A 742 27.65 16.91 34.43
N MET A 743 27.03 18.01 33.98
CA MET A 743 26.73 19.11 34.89
C MET A 743 25.74 18.56 35.90
N HIS A 744 26.20 18.41 37.14
CA HIS A 744 25.32 18.36 38.30
C HIS A 744 24.51 19.67 38.31
N LEU A 745 23.26 19.60 37.84
CA LEU A 745 22.25 20.57 38.24
C LEU A 745 21.84 20.18 39.66
N ASN A 746 22.05 21.11 40.59
CA ASN A 746 21.62 20.97 41.98
C ASN A 746 20.09 20.87 42.04
N ASP A 747 19.63 20.03 42.96
CA ASP A 747 18.26 19.85 43.41
C ASP A 747 17.59 21.18 43.81
N ASP A 748 16.41 21.43 43.27
CA ASP A 748 15.24 21.98 43.99
C ASP A 748 14.04 22.06 43.02
N ASP A 749 13.24 20.99 42.98
CA ASP A 749 11.78 21.01 43.18
C ASP A 749 11.16 19.70 42.71
N GLY A 750 10.36 19.10 43.60
CA GLY A 750 9.85 17.75 43.50
C GLY A 750 8.82 17.55 42.37
N ALA A 751 9.08 16.55 41.54
CA ALA A 751 8.07 15.80 40.82
C ALA A 751 8.60 14.38 40.56
N ASP A 752 7.78 13.37 40.88
CA ASP A 752 8.11 11.95 40.76
C ASP A 752 8.52 11.58 39.33
N VAL A 753 9.83 11.36 39.13
CA VAL A 753 10.39 10.78 37.92
C VAL A 753 10.44 9.27 38.08
N ILE A 754 9.65 8.56 37.28
CA ILE A 754 9.71 7.12 37.10
C ILE A 754 11.08 6.75 36.52
N VAL A 755 11.90 6.09 37.34
CA VAL A 755 13.22 5.56 36.96
C VAL A 755 13.02 4.37 36.03
N ASN A 756 13.25 4.58 34.72
CA ASN A 756 13.40 3.50 33.76
C ASN A 756 14.89 3.13 33.60
N ASP A 757 15.14 1.82 33.69
CA ASP A 757 16.37 1.04 33.51
C ASP A 757 17.66 1.80 33.15
N THR A 758 18.55 1.80 34.13
CA THR A 758 19.98 2.08 34.01
C THR A 758 20.65 1.24 32.92
N LEU A 759 20.98 1.88 31.80
CA LEU A 759 22.06 1.48 30.90
C LEU A 759 23.37 1.45 31.72
N THR A 760 23.87 0.24 32.00
CA THR A 760 25.14 0.03 32.68
C THR A 760 26.29 0.58 31.85
N SER A 761 27.05 1.49 32.46
CA SER A 761 28.20 2.17 31.89
C SER A 761 29.45 1.29 31.89
N ASP A 762 29.54 0.30 31.00
CA ASP A 762 30.80 -0.36 30.65
C ASP A 762 31.37 0.26 29.37
N SER A 763 31.98 1.45 29.51
CA SER A 763 32.52 2.27 28.41
C SER A 763 33.96 1.93 27.99
N SER A 764 34.51 0.78 28.41
CA SER A 764 35.89 0.37 28.10
C SER A 764 36.02 -0.59 26.90
N ASN A 765 34.92 -1.08 26.33
CA ASN A 765 34.95 -1.88 25.11
C ASN A 765 34.61 -1.01 23.90
N GLY A 766 35.61 -0.78 23.03
CA GLY A 766 35.60 0.18 21.93
C GLY A 766 34.34 0.14 21.05
N GLY A 767 33.36 0.99 21.37
CA GLY A 767 32.15 1.21 20.60
C GLY A 767 32.51 1.76 19.22
N ILE A 768 32.40 0.91 18.21
CA ILE A 768 32.76 1.22 16.83
C ILE A 768 31.76 2.22 16.25
N SER A 769 32.27 3.41 15.95
CA SER A 769 31.73 4.45 15.06
C SER A 769 30.21 4.68 15.03
N MET A 770 29.61 4.95 16.19
CA MET A 770 28.24 5.43 16.24
C MET A 770 28.18 6.88 15.72
N TYR A 771 27.44 7.11 14.65
CA TYR A 771 27.11 8.44 14.15
C TYR A 771 25.62 8.70 14.39
N ARG A 772 25.31 9.53 15.40
CA ARG A 772 23.93 9.85 15.83
C ARG A 772 23.07 8.59 16.05
N GLY A 773 23.64 7.60 16.74
CA GLY A 773 22.97 6.33 17.04
C GLY A 773 23.04 5.27 15.95
N TRP A 774 23.67 5.55 14.81
CA TRP A 774 23.87 4.57 13.72
C TRP A 774 25.29 4.04 13.67
N ASP A 775 25.44 2.71 13.57
CA ASP A 775 26.72 2.07 13.25
C ASP A 775 27.00 2.18 11.75
N ILE A 776 27.78 3.20 11.37
CA ILE A 776 28.14 3.49 9.98
C ILE A 776 28.87 2.30 9.33
N GLY A 777 29.70 1.59 10.09
CA GLY A 777 30.42 0.43 9.60
C GLY A 777 29.46 -0.67 9.17
N LYS A 778 28.48 -0.98 10.02
CA LYS A 778 27.42 -1.95 9.73
C LYS A 778 26.58 -1.58 8.52
N GLU A 779 26.12 -0.33 8.42
CA GLU A 779 25.29 0.12 7.29
C GLU A 779 26.03 0.06 5.96
N LEU A 780 27.32 0.45 5.93
CA LEU A 780 28.16 0.33 4.73
C LEU A 780 28.38 -1.12 4.33
N LEU A 781 28.59 -2.03 5.29
CA LEU A 781 28.77 -3.45 5.02
C LEU A 781 27.48 -4.10 4.51
N ASN A 782 26.33 -3.79 5.10
CA ASN A 782 25.03 -4.26 4.62
C ASN A 782 24.80 -3.84 3.15
N GLU A 783 25.06 -2.58 2.83
CA GLU A 783 24.91 -2.08 1.45
C GLU A 783 25.92 -2.74 0.49
N ALA A 784 27.17 -2.95 0.91
CA ALA A 784 28.16 -3.66 0.11
C ALA A 784 27.73 -5.10 -0.20
N VAL A 785 27.24 -5.83 0.81
CA VAL A 785 26.71 -7.18 0.66
C VAL A 785 25.50 -7.21 -0.28
N ASP A 786 24.57 -6.26 -0.15
CA ASP A 786 23.42 -6.15 -1.03
C ASP A 786 23.81 -5.89 -2.49
N ILE A 787 24.80 -5.02 -2.73
CA ILE A 787 25.32 -4.78 -4.08
C ILE A 787 26.01 -6.03 -4.64
N LEU A 788 26.80 -6.75 -3.82
CA LEU A 788 27.41 -8.02 -4.20
C LEU A 788 26.37 -9.07 -4.58
N ASN A 789 25.30 -9.20 -3.78
CA ASN A 789 24.17 -10.09 -4.05
C ASN A 789 23.45 -9.72 -5.36
N LYS A 790 23.18 -8.44 -5.60
CA LYS A 790 22.56 -7.94 -6.84
C LYS A 790 23.45 -8.25 -8.05
N ASN A 791 24.77 -8.02 -7.94
CA ASN A 791 25.73 -8.32 -8.99
C ASN A 791 25.77 -9.82 -9.31
N ALA A 792 25.80 -10.69 -8.30
CA ALA A 792 25.73 -12.14 -8.47
C ALA A 792 24.46 -12.54 -9.22
N ARG A 793 23.28 -12.16 -8.71
CA ARG A 793 21.98 -12.46 -9.34
C ARG A 793 21.91 -12.04 -10.80
N SER A 794 22.35 -10.81 -11.10
CA SER A 794 22.29 -10.26 -12.46
C SER A 794 23.20 -10.97 -13.47
N ARG A 795 24.24 -11.67 -13.01
CA ARG A 795 25.27 -12.25 -13.88
C ARG A 795 25.33 -13.78 -13.88
N THR A 796 24.87 -14.43 -12.81
CA THR A 796 24.93 -15.89 -12.65
C THR A 796 23.56 -16.54 -12.50
N HIS A 797 22.49 -15.75 -12.30
CA HIS A 797 21.15 -16.22 -11.91
C HIS A 797 21.09 -16.91 -10.53
N ILE A 798 22.18 -16.89 -9.74
CA ILE A 798 22.23 -17.43 -8.37
C ILE A 798 21.81 -16.32 -7.39
N SER A 799 21.16 -16.68 -6.28
CA SER A 799 20.63 -15.75 -5.28
C SER A 799 21.69 -14.86 -4.59
N GLY A 800 22.98 -15.18 -4.72
CA GLY A 800 24.10 -14.43 -4.14
C GLY A 800 25.47 -14.94 -4.62
N PRO A 801 26.57 -14.30 -4.17
CA PRO A 801 27.92 -14.80 -4.42
C PRO A 801 28.15 -16.11 -3.65
N ASN A 802 29.03 -16.96 -4.17
CA ASN A 802 29.47 -18.20 -3.55
C ASN A 802 30.18 -17.96 -2.20
N ALA A 803 30.86 -16.81 -2.07
CA ALA A 803 31.50 -16.34 -0.84
C ALA A 803 31.72 -14.83 -0.90
N ILE A 804 31.71 -14.17 0.26
CA ILE A 804 32.17 -12.79 0.40
C ILE A 804 33.39 -12.80 1.32
N PHE A 805 34.50 -12.24 0.88
CA PHE A 805 35.73 -12.20 1.67
C PHE A 805 35.91 -10.82 2.30
N LEU A 806 36.46 -10.75 3.51
CA LEU A 806 36.87 -9.52 4.18
C LEU A 806 38.39 -9.53 4.30
N GLU A 807 39.07 -8.55 3.72
CA GLU A 807 40.54 -8.45 3.79
C GLU A 807 40.95 -7.54 4.95
N THR A 808 41.67 -8.10 5.92
CA THR A 808 42.18 -7.39 7.10
C THR A 808 43.71 -7.31 7.06
N PRO A 809 44.32 -6.12 6.99
CA PRO A 809 45.78 -6.00 7.04
C PRO A 809 46.33 -6.34 8.44
N LEU A 810 47.37 -7.17 8.53
CA LEU A 810 47.94 -7.66 9.80
C LEU A 810 48.66 -6.59 10.64
N ASN A 811 49.00 -5.43 10.06
CA ASN A 811 49.74 -4.36 10.76
C ASN A 811 49.00 -3.79 11.99
N ASN A 812 47.68 -3.96 12.10
CA ASN A 812 46.92 -3.46 13.25
C ASN A 812 46.96 -4.37 14.48
N GLN A 813 47.19 -5.68 14.33
CA GLN A 813 47.15 -6.62 15.46
C GLN A 813 48.48 -6.72 16.23
N PHE A 814 49.62 -6.54 15.55
CA PHE A 814 50.93 -6.67 16.18
C PHE A 814 51.21 -5.61 17.26
N ASN A 815 50.68 -4.39 17.10
CA ASN A 815 50.86 -3.32 18.09
C ASN A 815 49.89 -3.41 19.29
N GLN A 816 48.69 -3.98 19.14
CA GLN A 816 47.75 -4.13 20.26
C GLN A 816 48.10 -5.31 21.18
N ASN A 817 48.62 -6.42 20.63
CA ASN A 817 48.98 -7.59 21.44
C ASN A 817 50.29 -7.39 22.24
N GLN A 818 51.24 -6.55 21.80
CA GLN A 818 52.44 -6.26 22.60
C GLN A 818 52.15 -5.41 23.85
N ASN A 819 51.15 -4.53 23.83
CA ASN A 819 50.78 -3.74 25.01
C ASN A 819 50.00 -4.58 26.05
N ASN A 820 49.25 -5.60 25.63
CA ASN A 820 48.53 -6.48 26.56
C ASN A 820 49.38 -7.64 27.10
N GLN A 821 50.45 -8.06 26.40
CA GLN A 821 51.34 -9.14 26.89
C GLN A 821 52.44 -8.67 27.87
N ASN A 822 52.62 -7.37 28.07
CA ASN A 822 53.57 -6.85 29.08
C ASN A 822 53.01 -6.82 30.52
N ILE A 823 51.77 -7.25 30.77
CA ILE A 823 51.15 -7.20 32.11
C ILE A 823 50.99 -8.57 32.78
N ASN A 824 51.18 -9.70 32.09
CA ASN A 824 51.00 -11.03 32.73
C ASN A 824 52.06 -12.08 32.36
N ASN A 825 53.00 -12.21 33.29
CA ASN A 825 53.64 -13.43 33.82
C ASN A 825 54.66 -14.30 33.06
N ASN A 826 55.68 -14.64 33.87
CA ASN A 826 56.63 -15.74 33.81
C ASN A 826 55.98 -17.13 33.62
N ASN A 827 56.76 -18.00 32.97
CA ASN A 827 56.82 -19.47 33.00
C ASN A 827 56.41 -20.26 31.74
N ASN A 828 57.46 -20.87 31.16
CA ASN A 828 57.58 -22.15 30.46
C ASN A 828 56.64 -22.56 29.29
N SER A 829 57.27 -22.47 28.11
CA SER A 829 57.59 -23.58 27.20
C SER A 829 56.63 -23.91 26.04
N SER A 830 57.26 -23.97 24.86
CA SER A 830 56.91 -24.82 23.72
C SER A 830 55.98 -24.28 22.63
N VAL A 831 56.30 -23.13 22.01
CA VAL A 831 56.09 -22.92 20.56
C VAL A 831 57.14 -21.91 20.04
N ASN A 832 58.33 -22.39 19.69
CA ASN A 832 59.34 -21.60 18.99
C ASN A 832 59.84 -22.40 17.79
N ASN A 833 59.31 -22.12 16.60
CA ASN A 833 59.96 -22.52 15.33
C ASN A 833 59.51 -21.73 14.06
N LEU A 834 58.83 -20.59 14.19
CA LEU A 834 58.49 -19.72 13.03
C LEU A 834 59.04 -18.28 13.12
N ASN A 835 59.66 -17.90 14.25
CA ASN A 835 60.17 -16.53 14.47
C ASN A 835 61.57 -16.24 13.88
N THR A 836 62.28 -17.22 13.34
CA THR A 836 63.69 -17.06 12.91
C THR A 836 63.87 -16.57 11.47
N LEU A 837 62.79 -16.37 10.70
CA LEU A 837 62.85 -15.88 9.31
C LEU A 837 62.44 -14.41 9.12
N PHE A 838 61.73 -13.80 10.08
CA PHE A 838 61.25 -12.42 9.94
C PHE A 838 62.25 -11.35 10.42
N ILE A 839 63.17 -11.69 11.35
CA ILE A 839 64.11 -10.72 11.94
C ILE A 839 65.37 -10.51 11.07
N ARG A 840 65.66 -11.40 10.11
CA ARG A 840 66.93 -11.33 9.34
C ARG A 840 66.90 -10.40 8.12
N ASN A 841 65.73 -9.93 7.67
CA ASN A 841 65.62 -9.12 6.43
C ASN A 841 65.41 -7.60 6.65
N GLN A 842 65.25 -7.11 7.88
CA GLN A 842 65.11 -5.67 8.14
C GLN A 842 66.40 -4.95 8.54
N ASN A 843 67.49 -5.66 8.85
CA ASN A 843 68.74 -5.05 9.34
C ASN A 843 69.84 -4.85 8.28
N GLU A 844 69.63 -5.15 7.00
CA GLU A 844 70.65 -4.98 5.95
C GLU A 844 70.46 -3.79 4.99
N ASN A 845 69.46 -2.92 5.20
CA ASN A 845 69.22 -1.75 4.31
C ASN A 845 69.39 -0.37 4.95
N LEU A 846 70.07 -0.29 6.11
CA LEU A 846 70.39 0.98 6.79
C LEU A 846 71.88 1.06 7.10
N ASN A 847 72.73 1.02 6.07
CA ASN A 847 74.11 1.51 6.16
C ASN A 847 74.73 1.63 4.75
N HIS A 848 74.48 2.76 4.08
CA HIS A 848 75.43 3.40 3.16
C HIS A 848 74.88 4.75 2.70
N GLN A 849 75.45 5.84 3.22
CA GLN A 849 75.95 7.02 2.49
C GLN A 849 75.93 8.27 3.40
N THR A 850 77.11 8.58 3.95
CA THR A 850 77.48 9.91 4.43
C THR A 850 78.89 10.20 3.92
N ASN A 851 79.07 11.22 3.07
CA ASN A 851 80.01 12.34 3.26
C ASN A 851 80.40 13.07 1.97
N ASN A 852 80.68 14.38 2.18
CA ASN A 852 81.28 15.42 1.33
C ASN A 852 80.26 16.29 0.57
N SER A 853 80.31 17.63 0.59
CA SER A 853 81.32 18.59 1.10
C SER A 853 80.71 20.01 1.17
N SER A 854 81.32 20.84 2.00
CA SER A 854 80.98 22.21 2.42
C SER A 854 81.62 23.32 1.54
N SER A 855 81.25 24.59 1.85
CA SER A 855 81.85 25.91 1.48
C SER A 855 81.23 26.64 0.26
N LEU A 856 81.03 27.97 0.17
CA LEU A 856 81.18 29.17 1.04
C LEU A 856 80.44 30.39 0.38
N ILE A 857 79.93 31.33 1.21
CA ILE A 857 79.90 32.84 1.11
C ILE A 857 78.93 33.64 0.18
N HIS A 858 78.17 34.54 0.87
CA HIS A 858 77.58 35.89 0.59
C HIS A 858 76.69 36.16 -0.66
N ASN A 859 75.58 36.93 -0.60
CA ASN A 859 75.39 38.28 -0.05
C ASN A 859 73.88 38.70 0.08
N ASN A 860 73.58 39.56 1.07
CA ASN A 860 72.57 40.66 1.23
C ASN A 860 71.56 40.98 0.09
N ASN A 861 70.37 41.59 0.25
CA ASN A 861 69.57 42.19 1.35
C ASN A 861 68.17 42.56 0.79
N ASN A 862 67.09 42.44 1.58
CA ASN A 862 66.13 43.52 1.92
C ASN A 862 64.76 43.01 2.47
N SER A 863 64.49 43.37 3.73
CA SER A 863 63.23 43.94 4.30
C SER A 863 61.89 43.25 3.99
N SER A 864 61.04 42.80 4.93
CA SER A 864 60.61 43.48 6.17
C SER A 864 59.96 42.52 7.18
N THR A 865 60.32 42.75 8.44
CA THR A 865 59.71 42.40 9.75
C THR A 865 58.24 41.92 9.81
N LEU A 866 58.05 40.73 10.41
CA LEU A 866 57.04 40.47 11.45
C LEU A 866 57.51 39.29 12.33
N THR A 867 57.38 39.49 13.63
CA THR A 867 57.86 38.68 14.76
C THR A 867 57.27 37.26 14.80
N ASN A 868 58.14 36.23 14.75
CA ASN A 868 57.79 34.83 15.02
C ASN A 868 58.23 34.43 16.42
N GLN A 869 57.26 34.14 17.30
CA GLN A 869 57.44 33.15 18.37
C GLN A 869 57.53 31.77 17.72
N ILE A 870 58.63 31.07 17.97
CA ILE A 870 58.83 29.69 17.54
C ILE A 870 58.21 28.80 18.62
N ASP A 871 56.98 28.35 18.38
CA ASP A 871 56.43 27.15 19.01
C ASP A 871 56.74 25.95 18.10
N SER A 872 57.76 25.19 18.48
CA SER A 872 58.08 23.91 17.86
C SER A 872 57.17 22.82 18.40
N SER A 873 55.94 22.74 17.87
CA SER A 873 55.07 21.56 17.98
C SER A 873 54.36 21.29 16.64
N LEU A 874 55.11 20.80 15.65
CA LEU A 874 54.52 20.19 14.46
C LEU A 874 53.92 18.84 14.86
N ASN A 875 52.63 18.88 15.19
CA ASN A 875 51.83 17.71 15.52
C ASN A 875 51.61 16.89 14.23
N TYR A 876 52.35 15.79 14.09
CA TYR A 876 52.25 14.89 12.95
C TYR A 876 50.87 14.19 12.92
N ASP A 877 50.07 14.57 11.93
CA ASP A 877 49.16 13.74 11.13
C ASP A 877 48.15 12.83 11.88
N GLN A 878 47.13 13.44 12.49
CA GLN A 878 45.92 12.70 12.86
C GLN A 878 45.02 12.51 11.63
N SER A 879 45.09 11.33 11.01
CA SER A 879 44.17 10.97 9.93
C SER A 879 42.70 11.12 10.39
N LYS A 880 41.88 11.82 9.59
CA LYS A 880 40.45 12.06 9.87
C LYS A 880 39.60 10.77 9.83
N TYR A 881 40.11 9.73 9.17
CA TYR A 881 39.47 8.43 9.07
C TYR A 881 40.31 7.36 9.75
N SER A 882 39.62 6.39 10.34
CA SER A 882 40.18 5.12 10.81
C SER A 882 39.68 3.99 9.91
N GLN A 883 40.59 3.11 9.49
CA GLN A 883 40.20 1.82 8.94
C GLN A 883 39.74 0.93 10.10
N LEU A 884 38.52 0.40 10.03
CA LEU A 884 38.00 -0.48 11.06
C LEU A 884 38.68 -1.86 10.96
N SER A 885 39.21 -2.36 12.08
CA SER A 885 39.71 -3.73 12.18
C SER A 885 38.51 -4.67 12.34
N TYR A 886 38.33 -5.61 11.41
CA TYR A 886 37.10 -6.38 11.21
C TYR A 886 36.77 -7.44 12.28
N ASN A 887 37.63 -7.68 13.27
CA ASN A 887 37.59 -8.93 14.03
C ASN A 887 36.52 -8.98 15.16
N LEU A 888 36.26 -7.89 15.89
CA LEU A 888 35.39 -7.96 17.09
C LEU A 888 33.91 -7.58 16.85
N ALA A 889 33.64 -6.48 16.13
CA ALA A 889 32.26 -6.01 15.91
C ALA A 889 31.46 -6.89 14.95
N LEU A 890 32.10 -7.58 14.00
CA LEU A 890 31.39 -8.44 13.05
C LEU A 890 31.00 -9.78 13.66
N GLN A 891 31.85 -10.35 14.51
CA GLN A 891 31.50 -11.53 15.30
C GLN A 891 30.29 -11.25 16.21
N GLN A 892 30.24 -10.08 16.85
CA GLN A 892 29.11 -9.65 17.69
C GLN A 892 27.79 -9.49 16.91
N ASN A 893 27.83 -9.28 15.60
CA ASN A 893 26.65 -9.21 14.75
C ASN A 893 26.21 -10.59 14.19
N GLY A 894 26.79 -11.70 14.66
CA GLY A 894 26.43 -13.06 14.26
C GLY A 894 27.11 -13.57 12.98
N TRP A 895 28.24 -12.97 12.56
CA TRP A 895 28.91 -13.32 11.31
C TRP A 895 29.96 -14.42 11.56
N LEU A 896 29.85 -15.53 10.81
CA LEU A 896 30.81 -16.63 10.87
C LEU A 896 32.08 -16.25 10.10
N MET A 897 33.23 -16.26 10.78
CA MET A 897 34.53 -15.90 10.20
C MET A 897 35.45 -17.12 10.13
N VAL A 898 35.99 -17.38 8.94
CA VAL A 898 37.15 -18.26 8.75
C VAL A 898 38.31 -17.38 8.35
N ASP A 899 39.29 -17.24 9.24
CA ASP A 899 40.51 -16.47 8.98
C ASP A 899 41.50 -17.32 8.18
N ILE A 900 41.88 -16.82 7.00
CA ILE A 900 42.90 -17.42 6.14
C ILE A 900 44.07 -16.45 6.08
N ASP A 901 45.21 -16.85 6.63
CA ASP A 901 46.46 -16.12 6.42
C ASP A 901 46.79 -16.15 4.92
N TYR A 902 46.92 -14.97 4.32
CA TYR A 902 47.35 -14.84 2.95
C TYR A 902 48.25 -13.63 2.76
N TYR A 903 48.84 -13.53 1.59
CA TYR A 903 49.71 -12.42 1.25
C TYR A 903 48.95 -11.45 0.34
N GLN A 904 48.69 -10.25 0.85
CA GLN A 904 48.06 -9.17 0.09
C GLN A 904 49.06 -8.64 -0.95
N PRO A 905 48.72 -8.69 -2.26
CA PRO A 905 49.56 -8.14 -3.30
C PRO A 905 49.56 -6.60 -3.25
N PRO A 906 50.66 -5.93 -3.66
CA PRO A 906 50.75 -4.48 -3.61
C PRO A 906 49.75 -3.82 -4.57
N ARG A 907 48.96 -2.85 -4.08
CA ARG A 907 47.95 -2.14 -4.87
C ARG A 907 48.39 -0.72 -5.28
N GLY A 908 49.14 -0.03 -4.42
CA GLY A 908 49.66 1.32 -4.65
C GLY A 908 51.15 1.40 -4.98
N LYS A 909 51.62 2.59 -5.37
CA LYS A 909 53.05 2.88 -5.64
C LYS A 909 53.95 2.79 -4.39
N VAL A 910 53.35 2.88 -3.20
CA VAL A 910 54.06 3.02 -1.92
C VAL A 910 54.58 1.67 -1.41
N SER A 911 53.87 0.56 -1.67
CA SER A 911 54.30 -0.78 -1.23
C SER A 911 54.97 -1.53 -2.38
N LYS A 912 56.30 -1.58 -2.42
CA LYS A 912 57.05 -2.38 -3.41
C LYS A 912 57.03 -3.89 -3.13
N VAL A 913 56.55 -4.28 -1.95
CA VAL A 913 56.50 -5.65 -1.45
C VAL A 913 55.09 -5.88 -0.91
N GLY A 914 54.50 -7.05 -1.17
CA GLY A 914 53.20 -7.39 -0.59
C GLY A 914 53.28 -7.49 0.93
N ARG A 915 52.14 -7.60 1.59
CA ARG A 915 52.08 -7.66 3.07
C ARG A 915 51.26 -8.86 3.50
N PRO A 916 51.57 -9.47 4.65
CA PRO A 916 50.70 -10.48 5.20
C PRO A 916 49.35 -9.82 5.56
N ALA A 917 48.25 -10.50 5.23
CA ALA A 917 46.88 -10.11 5.53
C ALA A 917 46.07 -11.34 5.94
N ILE A 918 44.93 -11.11 6.59
CA ILE A 918 43.96 -12.15 6.91
C ILE A 918 42.77 -11.97 5.98
N LEU A 919 42.40 -13.03 5.28
CA LEU A 919 41.17 -13.10 4.50
C LEU A 919 40.12 -13.83 5.33
N SER A 920 39.14 -13.11 5.85
CA SER A 920 38.03 -13.70 6.58
C SER A 920 36.93 -14.06 5.60
N VAL A 921 36.51 -15.32 5.54
CA VAL A 921 35.42 -15.77 4.64
C VAL A 921 34.08 -15.59 5.33
N PHE A 922 33.19 -14.82 4.71
CA PHE A 922 31.76 -14.82 5.01
C PHE A 922 31.05 -15.85 4.16
N TYR A 923 30.43 -16.82 4.82
CA TYR A 923 29.57 -17.81 4.18
C TYR A 923 28.11 -17.41 4.40
N THR A 924 27.42 -17.06 3.33
CA THR A 924 25.97 -16.91 3.39
C THR A 924 25.36 -18.32 3.44
N SER A 925 25.04 -18.84 4.61
CA SER A 925 24.19 -20.04 4.74
C SER A 925 22.72 -19.71 4.42
N GLN A 926 22.46 -18.97 3.34
CA GLN A 926 21.10 -18.87 2.83
C GLN A 926 20.82 -20.09 1.96
N LEU A 927 20.44 -21.20 2.61
CA LEU A 927 19.57 -22.19 1.97
C LEU A 927 18.37 -21.41 1.40
N PRO A 928 17.94 -21.67 0.15
CA PRO A 928 16.85 -20.94 -0.47
C PRO A 928 15.62 -21.05 0.43
N THR A 929 15.23 -19.94 1.05
CA THR A 929 13.91 -19.83 1.65
C THR A 929 12.93 -19.73 0.49
N LEU A 930 12.17 -20.80 0.27
CA LEU A 930 10.95 -20.75 -0.54
C LEU A 930 10.11 -19.55 -0.06
N PRO A 931 9.47 -18.79 -0.97
CA PRO A 931 8.72 -17.61 -0.61
C PRO A 931 7.66 -17.97 0.43
N LYS A 932 7.75 -17.35 1.61
CA LYS A 932 6.74 -17.43 2.67
C LYS A 932 5.55 -16.54 2.32
N ASP A 933 4.85 -16.89 1.25
CA ASP A 933 3.48 -16.43 1.02
C ASP A 933 2.52 -17.58 1.34
N SER A 934 2.31 -17.79 2.64
CA SER A 934 1.06 -18.32 3.19
C SER A 934 1.01 -17.99 4.69
N SER A 935 0.05 -17.13 5.03
CA SER A 935 -0.52 -16.75 6.32
C SER A 935 -0.02 -17.46 7.61
N PRO A 936 0.19 -16.74 8.72
CA PRO A 936 0.40 -17.35 10.03
C PRO A 936 -0.95 -17.81 10.62
N ILE A 937 -1.12 -19.12 10.80
CA ILE A 937 -2.05 -19.68 11.80
C ILE A 937 -1.19 -20.06 13.00
N HIS A 938 -1.21 -19.23 14.04
CA HIS A 938 -0.72 -19.62 15.36
C HIS A 938 -1.91 -20.08 16.20
N SER A 939 -2.03 -21.38 16.45
CA SER A 939 -2.57 -21.87 17.72
C SER A 939 -2.27 -23.37 17.92
N ILE A 940 -1.68 -23.68 19.09
CA ILE A 940 -1.70 -24.98 19.79
C ILE A 940 -0.71 -26.06 19.28
N VAL A 941 0.51 -26.06 19.82
CA VAL A 941 1.17 -27.29 20.33
C VAL A 941 2.08 -26.91 21.52
N LYS A 942 1.59 -27.11 22.74
CA LYS A 942 2.39 -27.58 23.88
C LYS A 942 1.67 -28.81 24.42
N ASN A 943 2.45 -29.81 24.80
CA ASN A 943 2.08 -31.10 25.40
C ASN A 943 1.68 -32.19 24.40
N THR A 944 2.64 -33.03 24.02
CA THR A 944 2.67 -34.44 24.44
C THR A 944 3.94 -35.11 23.92
N THR A 945 4.87 -35.34 24.83
CA THR A 945 5.92 -36.33 24.70
C THR A 945 5.43 -37.57 25.47
N GLU A 946 5.80 -38.75 24.99
CA GLU A 946 5.64 -40.10 25.57
C GLU A 946 4.56 -41.01 24.96
N LEU A 947 5.01 -42.26 24.75
CA LEU A 947 4.30 -43.49 24.38
C LEU A 947 4.15 -43.81 22.88
N ILE A 948 5.27 -44.24 22.28
CA ILE A 948 5.29 -45.28 21.24
C ILE A 948 6.10 -46.45 21.78
N HIS A 949 5.46 -47.60 22.01
CA HIS A 949 6.02 -48.91 21.66
C HIS A 949 4.94 -50.00 21.59
N ASN A 950 4.82 -50.57 20.39
CA ASN A 950 4.71 -52.01 20.07
C ASN A 950 3.52 -52.47 19.21
N ASN A 951 3.95 -53.27 18.23
CA ASN A 951 3.31 -54.39 17.55
C ASN A 951 2.61 -54.17 16.20
N ALA A 952 3.39 -54.56 15.18
CA ALA A 952 3.00 -55.09 13.89
C ALA A 952 2.13 -56.36 14.00
N ASN A 953 1.25 -56.60 13.02
CA ASN A 953 1.40 -57.66 11.99
C ASN A 953 0.07 -58.04 11.31
N GLN A 954 0.16 -58.28 9.98
CA GLN A 954 -0.67 -59.16 9.13
C GLN A 954 -2.15 -58.77 8.91
N GLY A 955 -2.79 -58.94 7.75
CA GLY A 955 -2.43 -59.54 6.46
C GLY A 955 -3.72 -59.87 5.67
N ILE A 956 -3.68 -59.60 4.36
CA ILE A 956 -4.26 -60.41 3.25
C ILE A 956 -5.80 -60.49 3.02
N LYS A 957 -6.20 -59.89 1.89
CA LYS A 957 -7.09 -60.31 0.75
C LYS A 957 -8.44 -61.01 0.99
N SER A 958 -9.48 -60.54 0.27
CA SER A 958 -10.13 -61.22 -0.90
C SER A 958 -11.57 -60.67 -1.15
N THR A 959 -11.81 -59.98 -2.28
CA THR A 959 -12.58 -60.36 -3.49
C THR A 959 -14.12 -60.51 -3.35
N LEU A 960 -14.86 -59.60 -4.04
CA LEU A 960 -15.96 -59.77 -5.04
C LEU A 960 -17.00 -60.93 -4.88
N PRO A 961 -18.24 -60.87 -5.47
CA PRO A 961 -18.64 -60.14 -6.68
C PRO A 961 -20.06 -59.51 -6.73
N LYS A 962 -20.32 -58.76 -7.81
CA LYS A 962 -21.63 -58.35 -8.34
C LYS A 962 -22.47 -59.56 -8.81
N PRO A 963 -23.79 -59.39 -9.05
CA PRO A 963 -24.21 -59.27 -10.47
C PRO A 963 -25.36 -58.29 -10.75
N ASN A 964 -25.46 -57.93 -12.04
CA ASN A 964 -26.53 -57.18 -12.71
C ASN A 964 -27.83 -58.01 -12.84
N PHE A 965 -28.98 -57.37 -13.00
CA PHE A 965 -29.94 -57.69 -14.08
C PHE A 965 -30.99 -56.58 -14.28
N THR A 966 -31.41 -56.44 -15.54
CA THR A 966 -32.34 -55.49 -16.16
C THR A 966 -33.73 -56.12 -16.34
N ILE A 967 -34.80 -55.30 -16.51
CA ILE A 967 -35.94 -55.40 -17.49
C ILE A 967 -37.33 -54.95 -16.92
N SER A 968 -37.95 -54.03 -17.68
CA SER A 968 -39.38 -53.73 -18.03
C SER A 968 -40.47 -53.32 -17.00
N SER A 969 -41.02 -52.13 -17.27
CA SER A 969 -42.44 -51.71 -17.43
C SER A 969 -43.60 -52.61 -16.97
N ILE A 970 -44.63 -52.00 -16.35
CA ILE A 970 -46.08 -52.06 -16.70
C ILE A 970 -46.88 -51.07 -15.82
N THR A 971 -48.08 -50.77 -16.32
CA THR A 971 -49.05 -49.69 -16.14
C THR A 971 -50.01 -49.76 -14.94
N SER A 972 -50.59 -48.59 -14.62
CA SER A 972 -52.01 -48.25 -14.33
C SER A 972 -52.77 -48.81 -13.11
N ASP A 973 -53.50 -47.87 -12.48
CA ASP A 973 -54.84 -47.92 -11.82
C ASP A 973 -54.81 -47.42 -10.37
N GLN A 974 -55.34 -46.22 -10.09
CA GLN A 974 -56.74 -45.92 -9.70
C GLN A 974 -57.26 -46.84 -8.59
N ASP A 975 -57.37 -46.33 -7.35
CA ASP A 975 -58.69 -46.11 -6.74
C ASP A 975 -58.69 -45.39 -5.38
N ASN A 976 -59.84 -44.75 -5.13
CA ASN A 976 -60.29 -44.00 -3.97
C ASN A 976 -60.23 -44.76 -2.62
N HIS A 977 -59.99 -44.05 -1.50
CA HIS A 977 -61.06 -43.64 -0.58
C HIS A 977 -60.56 -42.93 0.70
N GLN A 978 -61.35 -41.91 1.06
CA GLN A 978 -61.57 -41.31 2.38
C GLN A 978 -61.39 -42.29 3.55
N TYR A 979 -60.78 -41.85 4.65
CA TYR A 979 -61.52 -41.58 5.90
C TYR A 979 -60.64 -40.88 6.95
N THR A 980 -61.30 -39.96 7.63
CA THR A 980 -60.95 -39.18 8.83
C THR A 980 -60.35 -40.01 9.98
N ARG A 981 -59.43 -39.41 10.75
CA ARG A 981 -59.60 -39.03 12.18
C ARG A 981 -58.25 -38.76 12.87
N SER A 982 -58.14 -37.58 13.47
CA SER A 982 -57.28 -37.27 14.62
C SER A 982 -57.54 -38.23 15.79
N PRO A 983 -56.60 -38.45 16.73
CA PRO A 983 -56.41 -37.54 17.89
C PRO A 983 -54.93 -37.30 18.26
N LEU A 984 -54.55 -36.08 18.64
CA LEU A 984 -54.40 -35.59 20.03
C LEU A 984 -53.47 -36.40 20.96
N ILE A 985 -52.39 -35.70 21.36
CA ILE A 985 -51.72 -35.66 22.68
C ILE A 985 -50.85 -36.88 23.04
N VAL A 986 -49.55 -36.66 23.26
CA VAL A 986 -48.87 -36.73 24.57
C VAL A 986 -47.40 -36.31 24.41
N SER A 987 -47.01 -35.39 25.28
CA SER A 987 -45.67 -34.97 25.71
C SER A 987 -44.60 -36.05 25.81
N SER A 988 -43.35 -35.72 25.47
CA SER A 988 -42.23 -36.01 26.37
C SER A 988 -41.04 -35.08 26.15
N LEU A 989 -40.63 -34.47 27.26
CA LEU A 989 -39.31 -33.91 27.51
C LEU A 989 -38.24 -34.97 27.24
N ASN A 990 -37.12 -34.58 26.62
CA ASN A 990 -35.83 -35.02 27.14
C ASN A 990 -34.68 -34.08 26.77
N ASN A 991 -33.94 -33.73 27.81
CA ASN A 991 -32.66 -33.04 27.82
C ASN A 991 -31.58 -33.83 27.07
N GLY A 992 -30.66 -33.10 26.43
CA GLY A 992 -29.48 -33.68 25.82
C GLY A 992 -28.43 -32.63 25.46
N LEU A 993 -27.84 -32.02 26.49
CA LEU A 993 -26.54 -31.33 26.42
C LEU A 993 -25.50 -32.22 25.74
N LEU A 994 -24.83 -31.73 24.69
CA LEU A 994 -23.45 -32.09 24.36
C LEU A 994 -22.79 -30.97 23.55
N ASN A 995 -21.89 -30.25 24.22
CA ASN A 995 -20.79 -29.50 23.63
C ASN A 995 -19.98 -30.40 22.70
N LEU A 996 -19.54 -29.90 21.54
CA LEU A 996 -18.23 -30.22 20.97
C LEU A 996 -17.80 -29.19 19.91
N ASN A 997 -16.53 -28.81 20.03
CA ASN A 997 -15.76 -27.85 19.27
C ASN A 997 -15.38 -28.29 17.84
N ASN A 998 -15.09 -27.26 17.02
CA ASN A 998 -13.97 -27.12 16.07
C ASN A 998 -14.03 -27.60 14.59
N ASN A 999 -13.58 -26.64 13.76
CA ASN A 999 -12.65 -26.73 12.60
C ASN A 999 -13.16 -26.70 11.13
N ASN A 1000 -12.87 -25.55 10.49
CA ASN A 1000 -12.05 -25.28 9.30
C ASN A 1000 -12.08 -26.15 8.01
N ASN A 1001 -12.07 -25.41 6.89
CA ASN A 1001 -11.38 -25.54 5.60
C ASN A 1001 -11.79 -26.52 4.47
N ASN A 1002 -12.12 -25.88 3.32
CA ASN A 1002 -11.61 -25.95 1.93
C ASN A 1002 -11.47 -27.27 1.13
N ASN A 1003 -12.14 -27.31 -0.05
CA ASN A 1003 -11.58 -27.33 -1.44
C ASN A 1003 -12.69 -27.83 -2.40
N ASN A 1004 -13.14 -27.08 -3.43
CA ASN A 1004 -12.56 -26.79 -4.75
C ASN A 1004 -12.17 -28.02 -5.60
N GLU A 1005 -13.03 -28.28 -6.59
CA GLU A 1005 -12.95 -29.26 -7.66
C GLU A 1005 -12.03 -28.80 -8.82
N GLN A 1006 -11.54 -29.81 -9.53
CA GLN A 1006 -10.63 -29.78 -10.66
C GLN A 1006 -11.33 -29.40 -11.98
N GLN A 1007 -10.64 -28.65 -12.83
CA GLN A 1007 -10.77 -28.77 -14.29
C GLN A 1007 -9.39 -29.02 -14.91
N GLN A 1008 -9.41 -29.87 -15.93
CA GLN A 1008 -8.29 -30.53 -16.59
C GLN A 1008 -7.51 -29.57 -17.52
N SER A 1009 -6.18 -29.68 -17.52
CA SER A 1009 -5.35 -29.60 -18.73
C SER A 1009 -3.91 -30.03 -18.42
N GLU A 1010 -3.24 -30.48 -19.47
CA GLU A 1010 -2.08 -31.38 -19.54
C GLU A 1010 -0.83 -30.94 -18.74
N LYS A 1011 -0.11 -31.94 -18.19
CA LYS A 1011 1.27 -31.77 -17.70
C LYS A 1011 2.19 -32.94 -18.11
N PRO A 1012 3.48 -32.65 -18.38
CA PRO A 1012 4.53 -33.65 -18.59
C PRO A 1012 4.98 -34.30 -17.26
N GLN A 1013 5.60 -35.48 -17.36
CA GLN A 1013 6.07 -36.29 -16.24
C GLN A 1013 7.02 -35.54 -15.27
N PRO A 1014 6.88 -35.72 -13.94
CA PRO A 1014 7.89 -35.32 -12.97
C PRO A 1014 8.88 -36.48 -12.65
N PRO A 1015 10.12 -36.17 -12.24
CA PRO A 1015 11.07 -37.18 -11.78
C PRO A 1015 10.71 -37.65 -10.37
N GLN A 1016 10.98 -38.94 -10.11
CA GLN A 1016 10.76 -39.61 -8.82
C GLN A 1016 11.63 -39.01 -7.70
N GLN A 1017 11.00 -38.64 -6.58
CA GLN A 1017 11.68 -38.25 -5.33
C GLN A 1017 11.96 -39.49 -4.46
N GLN A 1018 13.18 -39.58 -3.93
CA GLN A 1018 13.61 -40.50 -2.87
C GLN A 1018 13.40 -39.86 -1.47
N PRO A 1019 13.33 -40.66 -0.38
CA PRO A 1019 12.98 -40.15 0.95
C PRO A 1019 14.14 -39.40 1.62
N ASN A 1020 13.80 -38.28 2.29
CA ASN A 1020 14.73 -37.41 3.01
C ASN A 1020 15.20 -38.05 4.34
N GLU A 1021 16.49 -38.35 4.44
CA GLU A 1021 17.21 -38.43 5.72
C GLU A 1021 17.60 -37.02 6.16
N ILE A 1022 17.26 -36.65 7.40
CA ILE A 1022 17.75 -35.42 8.04
C ILE A 1022 19.21 -35.67 8.44
N LEU A 1023 20.14 -35.36 7.53
CA LEU A 1023 21.55 -35.21 7.82
C LEU A 1023 21.80 -33.80 8.36
N GLN A 1024 22.37 -33.69 9.56
CA GLN A 1024 22.99 -32.46 10.03
C GLN A 1024 24.14 -32.10 9.06
N SER A 1025 23.85 -31.25 8.07
CA SER A 1025 24.86 -30.79 7.13
C SER A 1025 25.78 -29.80 7.83
N GLN A 1026 26.99 -30.24 8.17
CA GLN A 1026 28.07 -29.32 8.54
C GLN A 1026 28.39 -28.46 7.31
N SER A 1027 28.32 -27.14 7.48
CA SER A 1027 28.60 -26.16 6.43
C SER A 1027 30.11 -26.18 6.13
N TYR A 1028 30.50 -26.51 4.89
CA TYR A 1028 31.90 -26.46 4.46
C TYR A 1028 32.05 -25.51 3.27
N VAL A 1029 33.06 -24.64 3.28
CA VAL A 1029 33.47 -23.86 2.10
C VAL A 1029 34.34 -24.75 1.21
N PRO A 1030 33.97 -25.05 -0.05
CA PRO A 1030 34.76 -25.94 -0.91
C PRO A 1030 36.16 -25.38 -1.18
N LYS A 1031 37.21 -26.20 -1.04
CA LYS A 1031 38.61 -25.81 -1.33
C LYS A 1031 38.79 -25.26 -2.75
N ASP A 1032 38.08 -25.85 -3.71
CA ASP A 1032 38.15 -25.44 -5.11
C ASP A 1032 37.58 -24.04 -5.35
N LEU A 1033 36.59 -23.63 -4.55
CA LEU A 1033 36.06 -22.26 -4.59
C LEU A 1033 37.11 -21.26 -4.13
N ILE A 1034 37.75 -21.51 -2.98
CA ILE A 1034 38.82 -20.67 -2.42
C ILE A 1034 39.98 -20.57 -3.42
N ARG A 1035 40.38 -21.71 -4.01
CA ARG A 1035 41.46 -21.76 -5.02
C ARG A 1035 41.11 -21.00 -6.28
N SER A 1036 39.89 -21.17 -6.80
CA SER A 1036 39.38 -20.46 -7.98
C SER A 1036 39.36 -18.95 -7.75
N PHE A 1037 38.84 -18.52 -6.60
CA PHE A 1037 38.83 -17.11 -6.19
C PHE A 1037 40.25 -16.54 -6.10
N LEU A 1038 41.15 -17.17 -5.33
CA LEU A 1038 42.51 -16.65 -5.12
C LEU A 1038 43.30 -16.59 -6.44
N SER A 1039 43.12 -17.57 -7.32
CA SER A 1039 43.73 -17.54 -8.66
C SER A 1039 43.22 -16.36 -9.49
N GLN A 1040 41.92 -16.08 -9.45
CA GLN A 1040 41.32 -14.94 -10.16
C GLN A 1040 41.76 -13.60 -9.55
N TYR A 1041 41.77 -13.49 -8.23
CA TYR A 1041 42.21 -12.32 -7.47
C TYR A 1041 43.66 -11.94 -7.83
N TRP A 1042 44.59 -12.88 -7.68
CA TRP A 1042 46.01 -12.66 -8.02
C TRP A 1042 46.23 -12.36 -9.50
N GLY A 1043 45.54 -13.08 -10.39
CA GLY A 1043 45.62 -12.82 -11.83
C GLY A 1043 45.14 -11.42 -12.22
N ASN A 1044 44.21 -10.83 -11.47
CA ASN A 1044 43.72 -9.47 -11.70
C ASN A 1044 44.68 -8.41 -11.14
N VAL A 1045 45.20 -8.60 -9.93
CA VAL A 1045 46.18 -7.66 -9.36
C VAL A 1045 47.47 -7.64 -10.20
N TYR A 1046 47.95 -8.80 -10.64
CA TYR A 1046 49.12 -8.90 -11.52
C TYR A 1046 48.95 -8.10 -12.82
N ARG A 1047 47.78 -8.21 -13.45
CA ARG A 1047 47.45 -7.46 -14.67
C ARG A 1047 47.40 -5.95 -14.43
N ARG A 1048 46.83 -5.50 -13.30
CA ARG A 1048 46.79 -4.08 -12.92
C ARG A 1048 48.21 -3.52 -12.72
N CYS A 1049 49.07 -4.22 -11.98
CA CYS A 1049 50.45 -3.80 -11.77
C CYS A 1049 51.25 -3.69 -13.08
N ARG A 1050 50.98 -4.55 -14.07
CA ARG A 1050 51.62 -4.50 -15.39
C ARG A 1050 51.17 -3.31 -16.24
N SER A 1051 49.95 -2.83 -16.07
CA SER A 1051 49.38 -1.70 -16.84
C SER A 1051 49.93 -0.32 -16.45
N LEU A 1052 50.58 -0.21 -15.28
CA LEU A 1052 51.12 1.05 -14.73
C LEU A 1052 52.47 1.50 -15.33
N SER A 1053 53.03 0.81 -16.34
CA SER A 1053 54.23 1.25 -17.07
C SER A 1053 53.93 1.52 -18.55
N PRO A 1054 53.40 2.70 -18.94
CA PRO A 1054 53.00 2.97 -20.32
C PRO A 1054 54.16 3.27 -21.27
N ASN A 1055 55.32 3.66 -20.74
CA ASN A 1055 56.47 4.12 -21.55
C ASN A 1055 57.43 2.99 -21.99
N ASP A 1056 57.17 1.76 -21.60
CA ASP A 1056 58.04 0.61 -21.89
C ASP A 1056 57.46 -0.27 -23.00
N LYS A 1057 57.22 0.31 -24.19
CA LYS A 1057 56.69 -0.44 -25.35
C LYS A 1057 57.74 -1.28 -26.10
N GLN A 1058 58.97 -1.37 -25.63
CA GLN A 1058 59.96 -2.31 -26.14
C GLN A 1058 60.79 -2.90 -24.99
N PHE A 1059 60.40 -4.07 -24.49
CA PHE A 1059 61.26 -4.91 -23.64
C PHE A 1059 61.41 -6.31 -24.27
N PRO A 1060 62.62 -6.74 -24.65
CA PRO A 1060 62.93 -8.14 -24.81
C PRO A 1060 63.02 -8.81 -23.42
N LEU A 1061 62.97 -10.14 -23.40
CA LEU A 1061 62.83 -11.08 -22.27
C LEU A 1061 63.80 -10.99 -21.06
N VAL A 1062 64.47 -9.86 -20.80
CA VAL A 1062 65.40 -9.68 -19.68
C VAL A 1062 65.09 -8.39 -18.93
N MET A 1063 64.55 -8.51 -17.72
CA MET A 1063 64.36 -7.40 -16.77
C MET A 1063 65.72 -6.95 -16.19
N PRO A 1064 66.12 -5.67 -16.28
CA PRO A 1064 67.40 -5.18 -15.74
C PRO A 1064 67.33 -4.80 -14.26
N ASP A 1065 66.14 -4.67 -13.67
CA ASP A 1065 65.96 -4.27 -12.27
C ASP A 1065 65.75 -5.52 -11.38
N PRO A 1066 66.75 -5.93 -10.57
CA PRO A 1066 66.67 -7.12 -9.73
C PRO A 1066 65.61 -7.00 -8.63
N SER A 1067 65.23 -5.78 -8.24
CA SER A 1067 64.27 -5.53 -7.17
C SER A 1067 62.83 -5.87 -7.60
N LYS A 1068 62.47 -5.56 -8.86
CA LYS A 1068 61.17 -5.94 -9.46
C LYS A 1068 61.07 -7.43 -9.73
N ARG A 1069 62.19 -8.07 -10.14
CA ARG A 1069 62.27 -9.53 -10.33
C ARG A 1069 62.14 -10.29 -9.01
N ARG A 1070 62.73 -9.77 -7.92
CA ARG A 1070 62.54 -10.32 -6.56
C ARG A 1070 61.10 -10.21 -6.08
N ALA A 1071 60.42 -9.08 -6.26
CA ALA A 1071 59.02 -8.95 -5.85
C ALA A 1071 58.08 -9.94 -6.57
N LEU A 1072 58.34 -10.20 -7.86
CA LEU A 1072 57.63 -11.20 -8.67
C LEU A 1072 57.90 -12.65 -8.22
N ILE A 1073 59.18 -13.00 -8.03
CA ILE A 1073 59.57 -14.35 -7.56
C ILE A 1073 59.04 -14.61 -6.14
N VAL A 1074 59.08 -13.61 -5.27
CA VAL A 1074 58.53 -13.68 -3.91
C VAL A 1074 57.01 -13.87 -3.96
N GLY A 1075 56.30 -13.13 -4.83
CA GLY A 1075 54.86 -13.32 -5.05
C GLY A 1075 54.50 -14.74 -5.52
N ASP A 1076 55.24 -15.29 -6.49
CA ASP A 1076 55.04 -16.67 -6.98
C ASP A 1076 55.36 -17.70 -5.89
N GLU A 1077 56.40 -17.49 -5.08
CA GLU A 1077 56.75 -18.36 -3.96
C GLU A 1077 55.67 -18.36 -2.87
N TYR A 1078 55.12 -17.19 -2.52
CA TYR A 1078 54.01 -17.07 -1.57
C TYR A 1078 52.70 -17.64 -2.12
N TYR A 1079 52.38 -17.42 -3.40
CA TYR A 1079 51.24 -18.04 -4.06
C TYR A 1079 51.34 -19.57 -4.00
N ASN A 1080 52.51 -20.13 -4.31
CA ASN A 1080 52.75 -21.56 -4.24
C ASN A 1080 52.69 -22.09 -2.79
N LYS A 1081 53.22 -21.36 -1.79
CA LYS A 1081 53.10 -21.71 -0.37
C LYS A 1081 51.65 -21.69 0.12
N MET A 1082 50.87 -20.69 -0.28
CA MET A 1082 49.44 -20.59 0.03
C MET A 1082 48.65 -21.73 -0.62
N VAL A 1083 48.92 -22.05 -1.89
CA VAL A 1083 48.31 -23.20 -2.58
C VAL A 1083 48.68 -24.52 -1.89
N GLU A 1084 49.92 -24.68 -1.41
CA GLU A 1084 50.35 -25.83 -0.61
C GLU A 1084 49.68 -25.88 0.78
N GLN A 1085 49.48 -24.73 1.44
CA GLN A 1085 48.75 -24.65 2.72
C GLN A 1085 47.29 -25.06 2.55
N ILE A 1086 46.60 -24.56 1.51
CA ILE A 1086 45.21 -24.94 1.18
C ILE A 1086 45.10 -26.43 0.83
N LYS A 1087 46.11 -27.01 0.16
CA LYS A 1087 46.18 -28.46 -0.10
C LYS A 1087 46.27 -29.28 1.19
N ARG A 1088 47.06 -28.83 2.18
CA ARG A 1088 47.35 -29.56 3.44
C ARG A 1088 46.23 -29.51 4.48
N THR A 1089 45.33 -28.55 4.43
CA THR A 1089 44.24 -28.42 5.41
C THR A 1089 43.05 -29.30 5.01
N ASP A 1090 43.00 -30.58 5.41
CA ASP A 1090 41.98 -31.55 4.94
C ASP A 1090 40.53 -31.20 5.29
N LYS A 1091 40.31 -30.41 6.35
CA LYS A 1091 39.03 -29.81 6.72
C LYS A 1091 39.29 -28.42 7.32
N ILE A 1092 38.64 -27.37 6.79
CA ILE A 1092 38.54 -26.10 7.51
C ILE A 1092 37.38 -26.28 8.48
N HIS A 1093 37.70 -26.54 9.75
CA HIS A 1093 36.69 -26.67 10.80
C HIS A 1093 36.14 -25.28 11.15
N LEU A 1094 34.82 -25.13 11.08
CA LEU A 1094 34.13 -23.98 11.64
C LEU A 1094 34.23 -24.05 13.17
N LEU A 1095 34.76 -22.99 13.79
CA LEU A 1095 34.64 -22.82 15.23
C LEU A 1095 33.22 -22.33 15.52
N GLU A 1096 32.31 -23.24 15.87
CA GLU A 1096 31.06 -22.86 16.53
C GLU A 1096 31.40 -22.30 17.91
N THR A 1097 31.21 -20.99 18.08
CA THR A 1097 31.19 -20.38 19.41
C THR A 1097 29.76 -20.01 19.76
N ASN A 1098 29.25 -20.72 20.77
CA ASN A 1098 28.05 -20.44 21.58
C ASN A 1098 26.68 -20.88 21.01
N PRO A 1099 26.06 -21.98 21.51
CA PRO A 1099 24.71 -22.43 21.13
C PRO A 1099 23.56 -21.73 21.89
N LYS A 1100 23.81 -20.57 22.52
CA LYS A 1100 22.79 -19.78 23.24
C LYS A 1100 22.82 -18.33 22.78
N LEU A 1101 22.20 -18.06 21.63
CA LEU A 1101 21.63 -16.78 21.22
C LEU A 1101 20.48 -17.04 20.25
#